data_AF-A0A944DL11-F1
#
_entry.id   AF-A0A944DL11-F1
#
_cell.length_a   1.000
_cell.length_b   1.000
_cell.length_c   1.000
_cell.angle_alpha   90.00
_cell.angle_beta   90.00
_cell.angle_gamma   90.00
#
_symmetry.space_group_name_H-M   'P 1'
#
loop_
_entity.id
_entity.type
_entity.pdbx_description
1 polymer ?
#
loop_
_entity_poly.entity_id
_entity_poly.type
_entity_poly.pdbx_seq_one_letter_code
_entity_poly.pdbx_strand_id
1 'polypeptide(L)'
;MSLRAILSRLMLCLCGLFAASSAYAESVIIATSRPDEGIVVDVFDSPDAVNGIPSSSGMVPFPSIGLATPAVQSFKGKVYMFWANDSDSAIYFSTSAQGSNWSPPQPIPVSDIVGNVSVTVFQQKLVLTFTDENHINSISSEDGIAWSNVNPIAVSRDAATNSPVVYNGKLFVLYSEEDDHTINYVTSDDGVLWSKENPGFSANALRVLSLVPVVYNGELLVYYSYDLNNFAVRSYDRGGHWGDEQRLSGIAKSELFLNRATITGNRIFISSGPTTFGSNDGVNWSPYYSRLFSDSLTGPSGLGVSYVITTNDLTADNPQLPADLATGLSHTDYATFAWRSFFALNNTAKAPLPANRGVGNPDSSFADSGKVPKSSSPLLWQTFAHRSELFPAVGFNKVGGPTRSFGSDPLYTYTKFLKNKIRMAPGTDFTLYNNLDEATQIGQNAIFFPVKPPNVAKTADARGDYAPSNDSQILFEAKANPVVYKYAQGLTSYPDHIVLPDGAVEVKAAWRKLADIPVPDRARYHSATVVTYTGTDTDPEAQNEDYALVALHIIHKTPNYPTFIFATFEHEDALTLPDGKSPTGLYYIANYNKIDYPGLDTPPSATFSDGNKTYTVSLPPEGKVVSSNPNLPVYSGSNGIPEGQAGPISVVQPLTIHSEVAAVNNQVKQLMDGSSEFDNSVWKHYRLKGVQAIPSSTQTDPDYYLANIMVESSQPGIQLFRGSNVFPIPNNNTLTNARNQPNINVPDYAHSTQSLTMGGCMGCHGIAQSSLKQGFSFLFDAINPTFSKGVTGFAGPETVGLPDPRTSKARALKYSFGPQNAAAVEAAGK
;
A
#
# COMPACT_ATOMS: atom_id res chain seq x y z
N MET A 1 24.06 44.13 19.54
CA MET A 1 23.44 43.55 18.33
C MET A 1 22.39 44.53 17.83
N SER A 2 22.41 44.93 16.56
CA SER A 2 21.57 46.02 16.06
C SER A 2 20.17 45.54 15.65
N LEU A 3 19.16 46.40 15.77
CA LEU A 3 17.76 46.17 15.39
C LEU A 3 17.59 45.64 13.94
N ARG A 4 18.56 45.91 13.05
CA ARG A 4 18.57 45.37 11.68
C ARG A 4 18.79 43.85 11.63
N ALA A 5 19.51 43.26 12.57
CA ALA A 5 19.70 41.81 12.63
C ALA A 5 18.46 41.05 13.14
N ILE A 6 17.60 41.73 13.89
CA ILE A 6 16.33 41.17 14.39
C ILE A 6 15.26 41.25 13.29
N LEU A 7 15.22 42.34 12.52
CA LEU A 7 14.30 42.47 11.38
C LEU A 7 14.65 41.53 10.21
N SER A 8 15.93 41.26 9.94
CA SER A 8 16.31 40.25 8.93
C SER A 8 16.01 38.81 9.38
N ARG A 9 15.91 38.52 10.69
CA ARG A 9 15.47 37.21 11.19
C ARG A 9 13.95 37.08 11.27
N LEU A 10 13.21 38.17 11.48
CA LEU A 10 11.75 38.16 11.39
C LEU A 10 11.22 38.15 9.94
N MET A 11 11.95 38.72 8.97
CA MET A 11 11.53 38.69 7.56
C MET A 11 11.78 37.35 6.87
N LEU A 12 12.69 36.50 7.40
CA LEU A 12 12.88 35.12 6.96
C LEU A 12 11.85 34.13 7.55
N CYS A 13 10.98 34.59 8.46
CA CYS A 13 9.85 33.83 9.00
C CYS A 13 8.50 34.20 8.35
N LEU A 14 8.46 35.15 7.39
CA LEU A 14 7.23 35.58 6.72
C LEU A 14 7.21 35.40 5.20
N CYS A 15 8.24 34.79 4.59
CA CYS A 15 8.22 34.37 3.19
C CYS A 15 7.73 32.92 3.00
N GLY A 16 6.79 32.48 3.84
CA GLY A 16 6.06 31.20 3.72
C GLY A 16 4.65 31.35 3.14
N LEU A 17 4.41 32.42 2.37
CA LEU A 17 3.11 32.78 1.78
C LEU A 17 3.24 33.00 0.27
N PHE A 18 3.93 32.09 -0.40
CA PHE A 18 3.45 31.64 -1.70
C PHE A 18 3.05 30.20 -1.49
N ALA A 19 1.75 29.94 -1.49
CA ALA A 19 1.24 28.60 -1.65
C ALA A 19 1.72 28.13 -3.03
N ALA A 20 2.87 27.45 -3.08
CA ALA A 20 3.07 26.46 -4.12
C ALA A 20 1.92 25.49 -3.91
N SER A 21 0.88 25.59 -4.74
CA SER A 21 -0.27 24.70 -4.68
C SER A 21 0.27 23.29 -4.78
N SER A 22 0.14 22.51 -3.71
CA SER A 22 0.29 21.07 -3.81
C SER A 22 -0.72 20.60 -4.86
N ALA A 23 -0.29 19.82 -5.83
CA ALA A 23 -1.22 19.00 -6.59
C ALA A 23 -1.70 17.91 -5.63
N TYR A 24 -2.78 18.20 -4.90
CA TYR A 24 -3.46 17.15 -4.17
C TYR A 24 -4.10 16.23 -5.18
N ALA A 25 -3.81 14.95 -5.01
CA ALA A 25 -4.09 13.93 -5.99
C ALA A 25 -5.58 13.53 -5.96
N GLU A 26 -6.24 13.72 -4.82
CA GLU A 26 -7.64 13.32 -4.56
C GLU A 26 -8.58 14.52 -4.61
N SER A 27 -9.76 14.33 -5.21
CA SER A 27 -10.78 15.37 -5.31
C SER A 27 -11.92 15.11 -4.35
N VAL A 28 -12.25 16.09 -3.50
CA VAL A 28 -13.45 16.05 -2.66
C VAL A 28 -14.66 16.41 -3.50
N ILE A 29 -15.75 15.67 -3.33
CA ILE A 29 -17.02 15.88 -4.01
C ILE A 29 -18.07 16.29 -2.99
N ILE A 30 -18.72 17.42 -3.23
CA ILE A 30 -19.83 17.94 -2.44
C ILE A 30 -21.07 17.95 -3.33
N ALA A 31 -22.11 17.20 -2.93
CA ALA A 31 -23.33 17.04 -3.71
C ALA A 31 -24.52 17.62 -2.94
N THR A 32 -25.06 18.74 -3.39
CA THR A 32 -26.14 19.47 -2.72
C THR A 32 -27.43 19.37 -3.51
N SER A 33 -28.49 18.86 -2.89
CA SER A 33 -29.81 18.75 -3.55
C SER A 33 -30.48 20.12 -3.69
N ARG A 34 -31.12 20.31 -4.84
CA ARG A 34 -31.95 21.48 -5.18
C ARG A 34 -33.34 20.98 -5.59
N PRO A 35 -34.42 21.36 -4.88
CA PRO A 35 -35.78 20.98 -5.22
C PRO A 35 -36.10 21.30 -6.68
N ASP A 36 -36.83 20.41 -7.32
CA ASP A 36 -37.41 20.58 -8.68
C ASP A 36 -36.39 20.77 -9.82
N GLU A 37 -35.09 20.68 -9.54
CA GLU A 37 -34.03 20.78 -10.56
C GLU A 37 -33.09 19.56 -10.57
N GLY A 38 -32.51 19.21 -9.43
CA GLY A 38 -31.35 18.33 -9.47
C GLY A 38 -30.53 18.23 -8.21
N ILE A 39 -29.36 17.63 -8.37
CA ILE A 39 -28.26 17.64 -7.41
C ILE A 39 -27.12 18.40 -8.07
N VAL A 40 -26.71 19.52 -7.47
CA VAL A 40 -25.52 20.25 -7.87
C VAL A 40 -24.31 19.55 -7.27
N VAL A 41 -23.32 19.25 -8.10
CA VAL A 41 -22.12 18.52 -7.69
C VAL A 41 -20.89 19.41 -7.89
N ASP A 42 -20.18 19.65 -6.80
CA ASP A 42 -19.00 20.50 -6.72
C ASP A 42 -17.76 19.66 -6.45
N VAL A 43 -16.75 19.80 -7.31
CA VAL A 43 -15.49 19.05 -7.25
C VAL A 43 -14.36 19.97 -6.80
N PHE A 44 -13.57 19.51 -5.84
CA PHE A 44 -12.44 20.24 -5.25
C PHE A 44 -11.16 19.44 -5.42
N ASP A 45 -10.36 19.74 -6.45
CA ASP A 45 -9.08 19.05 -6.70
C ASP A 45 -7.95 19.54 -5.78
N SER A 46 -8.20 20.57 -5.00
CA SER A 46 -7.27 21.09 -3.99
C SER A 46 -8.00 21.23 -2.65
N PRO A 47 -8.41 20.10 -2.04
CA PRO A 47 -9.20 20.11 -0.80
C PRO A 47 -8.47 20.77 0.38
N ASP A 48 -7.15 20.93 0.26
CA ASP A 48 -6.33 21.64 1.22
C ASP A 48 -6.47 23.16 1.19
N ALA A 49 -6.96 23.73 0.08
CA ALA A 49 -7.05 25.16 -0.10
C ALA A 49 -8.02 25.82 0.90
N VAL A 50 -7.62 26.97 1.42
CA VAL A 50 -8.33 27.68 2.52
C VAL A 50 -9.62 28.37 2.09
N ASN A 51 -9.86 28.49 0.78
CA ASN A 51 -10.94 29.29 0.20
C ASN A 51 -12.12 28.46 -0.33
N GLY A 52 -12.03 27.12 -0.34
CA GLY A 52 -13.14 26.24 -0.68
C GLY A 52 -13.82 26.60 -2.00
N ILE A 53 -13.04 26.85 -3.06
CA ILE A 53 -13.58 27.14 -4.39
C ILE A 53 -13.59 25.83 -5.20
N PRO A 54 -14.73 25.42 -5.78
CA PRO A 54 -14.78 24.23 -6.60
C PRO A 54 -13.98 24.44 -7.90
N SER A 55 -13.19 23.43 -8.28
CA SER A 55 -12.53 23.34 -9.58
C SER A 55 -13.55 23.20 -10.71
N SER A 56 -14.66 22.51 -10.45
CA SER A 56 -15.76 22.37 -11.39
C SER A 56 -17.09 22.17 -10.64
N SER A 57 -18.17 22.57 -11.30
CA SER A 57 -19.54 22.37 -10.84
C SER A 57 -20.36 21.74 -11.96
N GLY A 58 -21.12 20.70 -11.64
CA GLY A 58 -22.06 20.02 -12.54
C GLY A 58 -23.45 19.91 -11.91
N MET A 59 -24.42 19.44 -12.69
CA MET A 59 -25.77 19.16 -12.20
C MET A 59 -26.22 17.79 -12.70
N VAL A 60 -26.78 17.01 -11.78
CA VAL A 60 -27.47 15.75 -12.09
C VAL A 60 -28.97 16.00 -11.99
N PRO A 61 -29.76 15.76 -13.06
CA PRO A 61 -31.20 15.92 -13.00
C PRO A 61 -31.80 15.03 -11.91
N PHE A 62 -32.79 15.54 -11.17
CA PHE A 62 -33.47 14.79 -10.12
C PHE A 62 -34.87 14.41 -10.60
N PRO A 63 -35.18 13.11 -10.77
CA PRO A 63 -36.52 12.70 -11.21
C PRO A 63 -37.65 12.91 -10.18
N SER A 64 -37.35 13.22 -8.91
CA SER A 64 -38.32 13.29 -7.81
C SER A 64 -38.31 14.67 -7.12
N ILE A 65 -39.44 15.07 -6.54
CA ILE A 65 -39.61 16.33 -5.79
C ILE A 65 -39.14 16.07 -4.36
N GLY A 66 -37.98 16.59 -3.96
CA GLY A 66 -37.54 16.46 -2.57
C GLY A 66 -36.13 16.95 -2.25
N LEU A 67 -35.71 16.70 -1.02
CA LEU A 67 -34.43 17.14 -0.43
C LEU A 67 -33.65 15.96 0.14
N ALA A 68 -33.40 14.95 -0.69
CA ALA A 68 -32.54 13.83 -0.34
C ALA A 68 -31.13 14.30 0.05
N THR A 69 -30.50 13.60 1.00
CA THR A 69 -29.05 13.70 1.24
C THR A 69 -28.35 12.71 0.31
N PRO A 70 -27.59 13.17 -0.71
CA PRO A 70 -26.90 12.25 -1.60
C PRO A 70 -25.82 11.45 -0.85
N ALA A 71 -25.70 10.17 -1.16
CA ALA A 71 -24.63 9.31 -0.65
C ALA A 71 -23.61 9.06 -1.78
N VAL A 72 -22.37 9.48 -1.58
CA VAL A 72 -21.34 9.51 -2.63
C VAL A 72 -20.20 8.55 -2.26
N GLN A 73 -19.82 7.65 -3.17
CA GLN A 73 -18.83 6.60 -2.91
C GLN A 73 -17.97 6.31 -4.14
N SER A 74 -16.65 6.22 -3.97
CA SER A 74 -15.77 5.68 -5.02
C SER A 74 -15.91 4.16 -5.10
N PHE A 75 -15.98 3.64 -6.31
CA PHE A 75 -16.01 2.22 -6.59
C PHE A 75 -15.50 1.92 -8.00
N LYS A 76 -14.47 1.07 -8.10
CA LYS A 76 -13.95 0.52 -9.36
C LYS A 76 -13.66 1.59 -10.43
N GLY A 77 -13.02 2.68 -10.02
CA GLY A 77 -12.57 3.76 -10.91
C GLY A 77 -13.66 4.76 -11.31
N LYS A 78 -14.80 4.75 -10.62
CA LYS A 78 -15.87 5.75 -10.75
C LYS A 78 -16.33 6.22 -9.39
N VAL A 79 -16.93 7.39 -9.36
CA VAL A 79 -17.72 7.88 -8.25
C VAL A 79 -19.18 7.58 -8.54
N TYR A 80 -19.85 6.96 -7.57
CA TYR A 80 -21.28 6.72 -7.56
C TYR A 80 -21.95 7.72 -6.62
N MET A 81 -23.11 8.21 -7.02
CA MET A 81 -23.97 9.04 -6.18
C MET A 81 -25.35 8.40 -6.12
N PHE A 82 -25.85 8.15 -4.92
CA PHE A 82 -27.14 7.50 -4.64
C PHE A 82 -28.06 8.45 -3.89
N TRP A 83 -29.36 8.39 -4.17
CA TRP A 83 -30.36 9.18 -3.45
C TRP A 83 -31.75 8.57 -3.59
N ALA A 84 -32.60 8.88 -2.62
CA ALA A 84 -34.04 8.61 -2.65
C ALA A 84 -34.75 9.61 -1.72
N ASN A 85 -36.01 9.89 -1.98
CA ASN A 85 -36.92 10.58 -1.07
C ASN A 85 -37.85 9.57 -0.39
N ASP A 86 -38.52 10.02 0.68
CA ASP A 86 -39.57 9.23 1.33
C ASP A 86 -40.67 8.88 0.33
N SER A 87 -41.16 7.63 0.40
CA SER A 87 -42.15 7.05 -0.50
C SER A 87 -41.71 6.87 -1.97
N ASP A 88 -40.44 7.13 -2.31
CA ASP A 88 -39.93 6.76 -3.64
C ASP A 88 -39.99 5.24 -3.83
N SER A 89 -40.35 4.79 -5.04
CA SER A 89 -40.38 3.38 -5.43
C SER A 89 -39.07 2.90 -6.08
N ALA A 90 -37.98 3.62 -5.84
CA ALA A 90 -36.63 3.26 -6.28
C ALA A 90 -35.58 4.08 -5.54
N ILE A 91 -34.39 3.52 -5.40
CA ILE A 91 -33.17 4.30 -5.15
C ILE A 91 -32.62 4.71 -6.51
N TYR A 92 -32.32 5.99 -6.70
CA TYR A 92 -31.68 6.47 -7.92
C TYR A 92 -30.18 6.56 -7.75
N PHE A 93 -29.45 6.33 -8.84
CA PHE A 93 -28.02 6.57 -8.88
C PHE A 93 -27.55 7.20 -10.18
N SER A 94 -26.40 7.86 -10.09
CA SER A 94 -25.63 8.34 -11.23
C SER A 94 -24.14 8.06 -10.99
N THR A 95 -23.36 8.01 -12.07
CA THR A 95 -21.93 7.74 -12.01
C THR A 95 -21.14 8.80 -12.76
N SER A 96 -19.93 9.07 -12.28
CA SER A 96 -18.95 9.92 -12.96
C SER A 96 -17.56 9.33 -12.79
N ALA A 97 -16.66 9.59 -13.74
CA ALA A 97 -15.25 9.28 -13.54
C ALA A 97 -14.60 10.25 -12.54
N GLN A 98 -14.86 11.56 -12.66
CA GLN A 98 -14.17 12.60 -11.89
C GLN A 98 -15.12 13.45 -11.02
N GLY A 99 -16.43 13.23 -11.09
CA GLY A 99 -17.44 14.01 -10.37
C GLY A 99 -17.93 15.26 -11.12
N SER A 100 -17.44 15.52 -12.35
CA SER A 100 -17.86 16.67 -13.17
C SER A 100 -18.89 16.30 -14.24
N ASN A 101 -18.70 15.17 -14.92
CA ASN A 101 -19.59 14.68 -15.97
C ASN A 101 -20.32 13.42 -15.48
N TRP A 102 -21.62 13.54 -15.23
CA TRP A 102 -22.44 12.49 -14.64
C TRP A 102 -23.34 11.80 -15.66
N SER A 103 -23.56 10.50 -15.48
CA SER A 103 -24.52 9.74 -16.28
C SER A 103 -25.96 10.19 -15.99
N PRO A 104 -26.93 9.94 -16.89
CA PRO A 104 -28.34 10.07 -16.57
C PRO A 104 -28.71 9.23 -15.33
N PRO A 105 -29.65 9.69 -14.48
CA PRO A 105 -30.14 8.91 -13.34
C PRO A 105 -30.68 7.54 -13.75
N GLN A 106 -30.34 6.51 -12.98
CA GLN A 106 -30.77 5.13 -13.17
C GLN A 106 -31.51 4.65 -11.91
N PRO A 107 -32.67 3.96 -12.03
CA PRO A 107 -33.40 3.46 -10.87
C PRO A 107 -32.92 2.06 -10.44
N ILE A 108 -32.89 1.82 -9.13
CA ILE A 108 -32.76 0.52 -8.48
C ILE A 108 -34.12 0.21 -7.84
N PRO A 109 -34.89 -0.74 -8.37
CA PRO A 109 -36.23 -1.03 -7.87
C PRO A 109 -36.21 -1.52 -6.42
N VAL A 110 -36.78 -0.73 -5.52
CA VAL A 110 -37.09 -1.03 -4.12
C VAL A 110 -38.37 -0.28 -3.76
N SER A 111 -39.11 -0.64 -2.71
CA SER A 111 -40.34 0.06 -2.34
C SER A 111 -40.30 0.55 -0.90
N ASP A 112 -41.23 1.46 -0.58
CA ASP A 112 -41.57 1.86 0.78
C ASP A 112 -40.40 2.45 1.57
N ILE A 113 -39.54 3.21 0.89
CA ILE A 113 -38.41 3.90 1.52
C ILE A 113 -38.95 4.97 2.49
N VAL A 114 -38.51 4.92 3.74
CA VAL A 114 -38.82 5.90 4.79
C VAL A 114 -37.51 6.23 5.48
N GLY A 115 -36.81 7.28 5.04
CA GLY A 115 -35.53 7.69 5.60
C GLY A 115 -34.36 7.70 4.60
N ASN A 116 -33.13 7.58 5.12
CA ASN A 116 -31.93 7.88 4.35
C ASN A 116 -31.33 6.65 3.64
N VAL A 117 -30.81 6.89 2.43
CA VAL A 117 -29.95 5.95 1.71
C VAL A 117 -28.49 6.23 2.07
N SER A 118 -27.74 5.17 2.35
CA SER A 118 -26.31 5.22 2.64
C SER A 118 -25.56 4.14 1.86
N VAL A 119 -24.25 4.32 1.68
CA VAL A 119 -23.43 3.39 0.90
C VAL A 119 -22.03 3.25 1.49
N THR A 120 -21.42 2.08 1.33
CA THR A 120 -19.99 1.83 1.51
C THR A 120 -19.52 0.75 0.53
N VAL A 121 -18.21 0.49 0.45
CA VAL A 121 -17.68 -0.69 -0.27
C VAL A 121 -17.19 -1.71 0.73
N PHE A 122 -17.68 -2.95 0.62
CA PHE A 122 -17.25 -4.07 1.45
C PHE A 122 -16.99 -5.30 0.58
N GLN A 123 -15.84 -5.94 0.77
CA GLN A 123 -15.44 -7.14 0.01
C GLN A 123 -15.64 -7.01 -1.51
N GLN A 124 -15.16 -5.89 -2.08
CA GLN A 124 -15.26 -5.58 -3.51
C GLN A 124 -16.68 -5.37 -4.05
N LYS A 125 -17.67 -5.11 -3.18
CA LYS A 125 -19.06 -4.80 -3.53
C LYS A 125 -19.47 -3.45 -2.99
N LEU A 126 -20.25 -2.70 -3.75
CA LEU A 126 -21.06 -1.63 -3.18
C LEU A 126 -22.11 -2.27 -2.27
N VAL A 127 -22.27 -1.74 -1.06
CA VAL A 127 -23.32 -2.13 -0.13
C VAL A 127 -24.12 -0.88 0.22
N LEU A 128 -25.40 -0.89 -0.14
CA LEU A 128 -26.35 0.15 0.21
C LEU A 128 -27.18 -0.30 1.39
N THR A 129 -27.45 0.65 2.28
CA THR A 129 -28.43 0.50 3.36
C THR A 129 -29.49 1.58 3.25
N PHE A 130 -30.72 1.22 3.57
CA PHE A 130 -31.88 2.11 3.56
C PHE A 130 -32.94 1.56 4.52
N THR A 131 -33.91 2.38 4.87
CA THR A 131 -34.99 2.01 5.80
C THR A 131 -36.33 1.94 5.08
N ASP A 132 -37.14 0.96 5.47
CA ASP A 132 -38.59 0.95 5.24
C ASP A 132 -39.34 1.19 6.56
N GLU A 133 -40.67 1.18 6.56
CA GLU A 133 -41.50 1.39 7.78
C GLU A 133 -41.14 0.48 8.96
N ASN A 134 -40.50 -0.67 8.74
CA ASN A 134 -40.29 -1.70 9.76
C ASN A 134 -38.85 -2.19 9.89
N HIS A 135 -37.97 -1.96 8.91
CA HIS A 135 -36.65 -2.57 8.84
C HIS A 135 -35.58 -1.64 8.28
N ILE A 136 -34.35 -1.83 8.74
CA ILE A 136 -33.16 -1.48 7.95
C ILE A 136 -32.94 -2.60 6.94
N ASN A 137 -32.74 -2.22 5.68
CA ASN A 137 -32.52 -3.11 4.56
C ASN A 137 -31.12 -2.94 3.99
N SER A 138 -30.61 -4.00 3.36
CA SER A 138 -29.36 -3.99 2.61
C SER A 138 -29.53 -4.56 1.21
N ILE A 139 -28.82 -3.96 0.25
CA ILE A 139 -28.60 -4.50 -1.10
C ILE A 139 -27.13 -4.32 -1.48
N SER A 140 -26.63 -5.18 -2.36
CA SER A 140 -25.23 -5.10 -2.79
C SER A 140 -25.05 -5.28 -4.29
N SER A 141 -23.93 -4.79 -4.82
CA SER A 141 -23.57 -4.92 -6.23
C SER A 141 -22.07 -5.09 -6.42
N GLU A 142 -21.68 -6.09 -7.21
CA GLU A 142 -20.28 -6.36 -7.56
C GLU A 142 -19.77 -5.49 -8.72
N ASP A 143 -20.66 -4.99 -9.58
CA ASP A 143 -20.36 -4.21 -10.77
C ASP A 143 -20.94 -2.78 -10.74
N GLY A 144 -21.72 -2.47 -9.70
CA GLY A 144 -22.43 -1.21 -9.52
C GLY A 144 -23.65 -1.05 -10.43
N ILE A 145 -24.10 -2.11 -11.12
CA ILE A 145 -25.21 -2.10 -12.06
C ILE A 145 -26.24 -3.18 -11.72
N ALA A 146 -25.80 -4.41 -11.50
CA ALA A 146 -26.64 -5.52 -11.08
C ALA A 146 -26.70 -5.56 -9.55
N TRP A 147 -27.91 -5.50 -9.00
CA TRP A 147 -28.15 -5.42 -7.56
C TRP A 147 -28.76 -6.71 -7.03
N SER A 148 -28.37 -7.08 -5.81
CA SER A 148 -28.98 -8.20 -5.08
C SER A 148 -30.43 -7.91 -4.73
N ASN A 149 -31.18 -8.96 -4.39
CA ASN A 149 -32.47 -8.79 -3.72
C ASN A 149 -32.28 -8.09 -2.37
N VAL A 150 -33.34 -7.41 -1.91
CA VAL A 150 -33.40 -6.78 -0.59
C VAL A 150 -33.20 -7.83 0.50
N ASN A 151 -32.24 -7.57 1.39
CA ASN A 151 -31.93 -8.39 2.56
C ASN A 151 -32.17 -7.56 3.84
N PRO A 152 -33.27 -7.82 4.58
CA PRO A 152 -33.56 -7.15 5.83
C PRO A 152 -32.49 -7.45 6.90
N ILE A 153 -32.10 -6.41 7.62
CA ILE A 153 -31.20 -6.49 8.77
C ILE A 153 -32.09 -6.64 10.02
N ALA A 154 -31.87 -7.71 10.80
CA ALA A 154 -32.66 -8.00 11.99
C ALA A 154 -32.32 -7.06 13.16
N VAL A 155 -32.89 -5.86 13.14
CA VAL A 155 -32.82 -4.83 14.19
C VAL A 155 -34.19 -4.60 14.83
N SER A 156 -34.24 -3.84 15.94
CA SER A 156 -35.49 -3.34 16.51
C SER A 156 -36.33 -2.54 15.50
N ARG A 157 -37.65 -2.51 15.71
CA ARG A 157 -38.58 -1.75 14.86
C ARG A 157 -38.38 -0.26 15.10
N ASP A 158 -38.63 0.56 14.08
CA ASP A 158 -38.63 2.04 14.13
C ASP A 158 -37.23 2.72 14.08
N ALA A 159 -36.27 2.14 13.36
CA ALA A 159 -34.96 2.79 13.11
C ALA A 159 -35.09 4.01 12.17
N ALA A 160 -34.86 5.22 12.69
CA ALA A 160 -35.04 6.47 11.94
C ALA A 160 -33.81 6.87 11.11
N THR A 161 -32.61 6.45 11.52
CA THR A 161 -31.36 6.79 10.81
C THR A 161 -30.45 5.56 10.72
N ASN A 162 -29.78 5.38 9.57
CA ASN A 162 -28.84 4.27 9.36
C ASN A 162 -27.59 4.72 8.60
N SER A 163 -26.42 4.23 9.00
CA SER A 163 -25.18 4.49 8.27
C SER A 163 -24.20 3.32 8.34
N PRO A 164 -23.79 2.77 7.18
CA PRO A 164 -22.79 1.74 7.08
C PRO A 164 -21.38 2.35 7.12
N VAL A 165 -20.42 1.62 7.68
CA VAL A 165 -19.00 1.96 7.64
C VAL A 165 -18.19 0.67 7.73
N VAL A 166 -17.12 0.57 6.96
CA VAL A 166 -16.16 -0.53 7.13
C VAL A 166 -15.11 -0.08 8.13
N TYR A 167 -15.04 -0.76 9.26
CA TYR A 167 -14.01 -0.52 10.25
C TYR A 167 -13.48 -1.85 10.71
N ASN A 168 -12.16 -1.94 10.80
CA ASN A 168 -11.52 -3.16 11.26
C ASN A 168 -12.06 -4.38 10.49
N GLY A 169 -12.14 -4.19 9.16
CA GLY A 169 -12.87 -4.92 8.11
C GLY A 169 -14.03 -5.82 8.48
N LYS A 170 -14.79 -5.40 9.46
CA LYS A 170 -16.21 -5.72 9.55
C LYS A 170 -16.98 -4.59 8.88
N LEU A 171 -18.10 -4.95 8.29
CA LEU A 171 -19.11 -3.98 7.90
C LEU A 171 -19.96 -3.66 9.15
N PHE A 172 -19.89 -2.43 9.63
CA PHE A 172 -20.77 -1.91 10.66
C PHE A 172 -21.97 -1.24 10.00
N VAL A 173 -23.15 -1.38 10.60
CA VAL A 173 -24.31 -0.52 10.35
C VAL A 173 -24.73 0.07 11.69
N LEU A 174 -24.57 1.39 11.82
CA LEU A 174 -24.97 2.14 13.01
C LEU A 174 -26.34 2.77 12.79
N TYR A 175 -27.16 2.78 13.82
CA TYR A 175 -28.51 3.33 13.77
C TYR A 175 -28.99 3.80 15.14
N SER A 176 -30.05 4.61 15.12
CA SER A 176 -30.84 4.97 16.30
C SER A 176 -32.32 4.83 15.98
N GLU A 177 -33.10 4.43 16.98
CA GLU A 177 -34.56 4.42 16.90
C GLU A 177 -35.12 5.85 16.89
N GLU A 178 -36.34 6.01 16.38
CA GLU A 178 -37.07 7.27 16.45
C GLU A 178 -37.28 7.69 17.92
N ASP A 179 -36.99 8.95 18.23
CA ASP A 179 -37.10 9.52 19.58
C ASP A 179 -36.29 8.81 20.69
N ASP A 180 -35.29 7.98 20.35
CA ASP A 180 -34.35 7.39 21.29
C ASP A 180 -33.00 8.13 21.35
N HIS A 181 -32.28 7.94 22.44
CA HIS A 181 -30.97 8.47 22.75
C HIS A 181 -29.87 7.40 22.71
N THR A 182 -30.20 6.14 22.40
CA THR A 182 -29.23 5.05 22.25
C THR A 182 -28.78 4.92 20.81
N ILE A 183 -27.47 4.78 20.62
CA ILE A 183 -26.87 4.44 19.33
C ILE A 183 -26.55 2.96 19.36
N ASN A 184 -27.19 2.22 18.46
CA ASN A 184 -27.03 0.79 18.29
C ASN A 184 -26.18 0.51 17.05
N TYR A 185 -25.58 -0.68 17.01
CA TYR A 185 -24.92 -1.16 15.80
C TYR A 185 -25.05 -2.66 15.64
N VAL A 186 -25.00 -3.10 14.38
CA VAL A 186 -24.77 -4.48 13.99
C VAL A 186 -23.52 -4.56 13.14
N THR A 187 -22.90 -5.74 13.10
CA THR A 187 -21.71 -6.00 12.29
C THR A 187 -21.90 -7.22 11.39
N SER A 188 -21.18 -7.25 10.27
CA SER A 188 -21.14 -8.39 9.37
C SER A 188 -19.71 -8.68 8.91
N ASP A 189 -19.36 -9.97 8.85
CA ASP A 189 -18.09 -10.47 8.33
C ASP A 189 -18.16 -10.81 6.83
N ASP A 190 -19.36 -10.91 6.25
CA ASP A 190 -19.60 -11.33 4.87
C ASP A 190 -20.56 -10.41 4.09
N GLY A 191 -21.11 -9.39 4.75
CA GLY A 191 -22.09 -8.44 4.19
C GLY A 191 -23.50 -9.00 4.05
N VAL A 192 -23.76 -10.23 4.52
CA VAL A 192 -25.04 -10.93 4.37
C VAL A 192 -25.61 -11.36 5.72
N LEU A 193 -24.79 -11.98 6.55
CA LEU A 193 -25.13 -12.40 7.90
C LEU A 193 -24.73 -11.32 8.89
N TRP A 194 -25.70 -10.91 9.70
CA TRP A 194 -25.53 -9.84 10.67
C TRP A 194 -25.44 -10.38 12.10
N SER A 195 -24.62 -9.72 12.91
CA SER A 195 -24.57 -9.96 14.35
C SER A 195 -25.91 -9.64 15.01
N LYS A 196 -26.06 -10.07 16.26
CA LYS A 196 -27.09 -9.48 17.12
C LYS A 196 -26.82 -7.98 17.29
N GLU A 197 -27.90 -7.24 17.52
CA GLU A 197 -27.84 -5.85 17.94
C GLU A 197 -26.93 -5.68 19.16
N ASN A 198 -26.11 -4.64 19.11
CA ASN A 198 -25.23 -4.24 20.19
C ASN A 198 -25.54 -2.79 20.60
N PRO A 199 -25.87 -2.54 21.88
CA PRO A 199 -26.01 -1.19 22.39
C PRO A 199 -24.63 -0.55 22.48
N GLY A 200 -24.31 0.34 21.53
CA GLY A 200 -23.01 1.01 21.47
C GLY A 200 -22.82 1.95 22.66
N PHE A 201 -23.64 3.00 22.71
CA PHE A 201 -23.68 3.94 23.84
C PHE A 201 -24.98 4.73 23.86
N SER A 202 -25.34 5.27 25.02
CA SER A 202 -26.40 6.27 25.16
C SER A 202 -25.81 7.68 25.09
N ALA A 203 -26.36 8.52 24.21
CA ALA A 203 -26.04 9.93 24.11
C ALA A 203 -26.53 10.68 25.36
N ASN A 204 -25.84 11.76 25.72
CA ASN A 204 -26.28 12.66 26.78
C ASN A 204 -27.32 13.66 26.22
N ALA A 205 -28.48 13.13 25.81
CA ALA A 205 -29.52 13.84 25.06
C ALA A 205 -30.92 13.29 25.33
N LEU A 206 -31.97 14.02 24.91
CA LEU A 206 -33.33 13.47 24.86
C LEU A 206 -33.51 12.51 23.69
N ARG A 207 -32.96 12.85 22.52
CA ARG A 207 -33.00 12.01 21.31
C ARG A 207 -31.84 12.31 20.35
N VAL A 208 -31.43 11.29 19.60
CA VAL A 208 -30.50 11.38 18.49
C VAL A 208 -31.26 11.74 17.21
N LEU A 209 -30.67 12.63 16.42
CA LEU A 209 -31.29 13.20 15.21
C LEU A 209 -30.58 12.79 13.91
N SER A 210 -29.28 12.48 14.00
CA SER A 210 -28.48 11.99 12.87
C SER A 210 -27.21 11.31 13.36
N LEU A 211 -26.70 10.38 12.55
CA LEU A 211 -25.49 9.61 12.77
C LEU A 211 -24.59 9.67 11.54
N VAL A 212 -23.32 9.99 11.74
CA VAL A 212 -22.31 10.11 10.68
C VAL A 212 -21.03 9.39 11.13
N PRO A 213 -20.90 8.09 10.86
CA PRO A 213 -19.68 7.33 11.12
C PRO A 213 -18.63 7.56 10.03
N VAL A 214 -17.36 7.57 10.43
CA VAL A 214 -16.20 7.67 9.53
C VAL A 214 -14.96 7.16 10.23
N VAL A 215 -14.07 6.48 9.50
CA VAL A 215 -12.78 6.05 10.06
C VAL A 215 -11.74 7.13 9.79
N TYR A 216 -11.15 7.65 10.85
CA TYR A 216 -10.15 8.71 10.79
C TYR A 216 -9.08 8.48 11.86
N ASN A 217 -7.81 8.65 11.49
CA ASN A 217 -6.67 8.37 12.37
C ASN A 217 -6.68 6.95 12.97
N GLY A 218 -7.23 5.98 12.24
CA GLY A 218 -7.27 4.59 12.67
C GLY A 218 -8.33 4.25 13.72
N GLU A 219 -9.24 5.18 14.04
CA GLU A 219 -10.39 4.96 14.93
C GLU A 219 -11.70 5.12 14.14
N LEU A 220 -12.74 4.39 14.55
CA LEU A 220 -14.10 4.67 14.08
C LEU A 220 -14.65 5.85 14.88
N LEU A 221 -14.83 6.99 14.23
CA LEU A 221 -15.49 8.15 14.80
C LEU A 221 -16.96 8.13 14.44
N VAL A 222 -17.83 8.28 15.45
CA VAL A 222 -19.27 8.39 15.26
C VAL A 222 -19.70 9.78 15.68
N TYR A 223 -19.94 10.63 14.69
CA TYR A 223 -20.51 11.95 14.89
C TYR A 223 -22.03 11.85 14.97
N TYR A 224 -22.63 12.61 15.87
CA TYR A 224 -24.08 12.61 16.03
C TYR A 224 -24.61 13.99 16.37
N SER A 225 -25.79 14.27 15.84
CA SER A 225 -26.58 15.44 16.24
C SER A 225 -27.65 15.01 17.22
N TYR A 226 -27.90 15.84 18.20
CA TYR A 226 -28.95 15.65 19.20
C TYR A 226 -29.47 16.99 19.64
N ASP A 227 -30.62 17.00 20.33
CA ASP A 227 -31.25 18.19 20.91
C ASP A 227 -30.99 19.47 20.09
N LEU A 228 -31.69 19.69 18.97
CA LEU A 228 -31.54 20.81 18.01
C LEU A 228 -30.27 21.69 18.18
N ASN A 229 -29.32 21.54 17.24
CA ASN A 229 -28.05 22.28 17.17
C ASN A 229 -26.99 21.88 18.22
N ASN A 230 -27.06 20.67 18.78
CA ASN A 230 -25.96 20.07 19.53
C ASN A 230 -25.30 18.94 18.73
N PHE A 231 -23.97 18.96 18.70
CA PHE A 231 -23.17 17.99 17.97
C PHE A 231 -22.07 17.42 18.88
N ALA A 232 -21.86 16.12 18.78
CA ALA A 232 -20.77 15.45 19.47
C ALA A 232 -20.18 14.32 18.64
N VAL A 233 -19.07 13.78 19.14
CA VAL A 233 -18.40 12.60 18.61
C VAL A 233 -17.99 11.68 19.75
N ARG A 234 -18.01 10.38 19.47
CA ARG A 234 -17.28 9.38 20.24
C ARG A 234 -16.41 8.55 19.30
N SER A 235 -15.22 8.18 19.76
CA SER A 235 -14.38 7.21 19.07
C SER A 235 -14.70 5.79 19.54
N TYR A 236 -14.55 4.84 18.63
CA TYR A 236 -14.55 3.41 18.90
C TYR A 236 -13.17 2.88 18.49
N ASP A 237 -12.40 2.46 19.49
CA ASP A 237 -11.03 2.01 19.28
C ASP A 237 -10.97 0.59 18.69
N ARG A 238 -9.78 0.16 18.27
CA ARG A 238 -9.60 -1.19 17.71
C ARG A 238 -9.81 -2.29 18.75
N GLY A 239 -9.61 -1.97 20.03
CA GLY A 239 -9.88 -2.88 21.14
C GLY A 239 -11.37 -2.95 21.51
N GLY A 240 -12.25 -2.37 20.70
CA GLY A 240 -13.70 -2.41 20.82
C GLY A 240 -14.29 -1.62 21.99
N HIS A 241 -13.60 -0.56 22.43
CA HIS A 241 -14.09 0.33 23.46
C HIS A 241 -14.55 1.67 22.89
N TRP A 242 -15.70 2.14 23.38
CA TRP A 242 -16.18 3.50 23.14
C TRP A 242 -15.49 4.49 24.06
N GLY A 243 -14.96 5.56 23.49
CA GLY A 243 -14.42 6.71 24.21
C GLY A 243 -15.49 7.62 24.81
N ASP A 244 -15.01 8.64 25.52
CA ASP A 244 -15.85 9.69 26.10
C ASP A 244 -16.48 10.58 25.03
N GLU A 245 -17.64 11.16 25.34
CA GLU A 245 -18.28 12.16 24.49
C GLU A 245 -17.42 13.42 24.38
N GLN A 246 -17.17 13.88 23.16
CA GLN A 246 -16.53 15.15 22.87
C GLN A 246 -17.47 16.07 22.11
N ARG A 247 -17.65 17.30 22.58
CA ARG A 247 -18.48 18.30 21.89
C ARG A 247 -17.74 18.90 20.70
N LEU A 248 -18.41 19.02 19.57
CA LEU A 248 -17.83 19.65 18.39
C LEU A 248 -17.82 21.17 18.55
N SER A 249 -16.78 21.80 18.00
CA SER A 249 -16.66 23.26 17.95
C SER A 249 -16.57 23.74 16.50
N GLY A 250 -17.00 24.98 16.24
CA GLY A 250 -16.85 25.63 14.93
C GLY A 250 -17.93 25.31 13.87
N ILE A 251 -18.89 24.44 14.19
CA ILE A 251 -20.12 24.25 13.41
C ILE A 251 -21.20 25.23 13.91
N ALA A 252 -21.82 25.99 13.01
CA ALA A 252 -22.76 27.04 13.37
C ALA A 252 -24.05 26.47 13.99
N LYS A 253 -24.57 27.14 15.03
CA LYS A 253 -25.83 26.74 15.69
C LYS A 253 -27.09 26.93 14.83
N SER A 254 -26.96 27.54 13.65
CA SER A 254 -28.05 27.61 12.67
C SER A 254 -28.20 26.33 11.85
N GLU A 255 -27.21 25.44 11.89
CA GLU A 255 -27.24 24.16 11.21
C GLU A 255 -28.02 23.14 12.05
N LEU A 256 -28.96 22.44 11.43
CA LEU A 256 -29.91 21.58 12.18
C LEU A 256 -29.35 20.19 12.48
N PHE A 257 -28.73 19.53 11.49
CA PHE A 257 -28.26 18.14 11.60
C PHE A 257 -26.99 17.92 10.77
N LEU A 258 -26.14 16.97 11.18
CA LEU A 258 -25.01 16.45 10.42
C LEU A 258 -25.51 15.46 9.37
N ASN A 259 -24.91 15.45 8.17
CA ASN A 259 -25.39 14.61 7.07
C ASN A 259 -24.39 13.50 6.68
N ARG A 260 -23.17 13.86 6.27
CA ARG A 260 -22.15 12.92 5.77
C ARG A 260 -20.74 13.38 6.13
N ALA A 261 -19.80 12.45 6.21
CA ALA A 261 -18.39 12.72 6.40
C ALA A 261 -17.54 11.94 5.40
N THR A 262 -16.38 12.47 5.06
CA THR A 262 -15.37 11.80 4.23
C THR A 262 -13.97 12.26 4.61
N ILE A 263 -12.94 11.55 4.17
CA ILE A 263 -11.54 11.92 4.43
C ILE A 263 -10.74 11.95 3.14
N THR A 264 -9.73 12.81 3.09
CA THR A 264 -8.66 12.77 2.08
C THR A 264 -7.34 13.16 2.74
N GLY A 265 -6.30 12.35 2.53
CA GLY A 265 -5.06 12.45 3.28
C GLY A 265 -5.30 12.55 4.79
N ASN A 266 -4.81 13.62 5.42
CA ASN A 266 -4.93 13.86 6.86
C ASN A 266 -6.07 14.83 7.22
N ARG A 267 -7.04 15.02 6.33
CA ARG A 267 -8.19 15.90 6.56
C ARG A 267 -9.47 15.11 6.57
N ILE A 268 -10.35 15.52 7.47
CA ILE A 268 -11.72 15.04 7.54
C ILE A 268 -12.67 16.19 7.20
N PHE A 269 -13.70 15.87 6.43
CA PHE A 269 -14.77 16.77 6.04
C PHE A 269 -16.08 16.23 6.59
N ILE A 270 -16.96 17.13 7.04
CA ILE A 270 -18.32 16.81 7.46
C ILE A 270 -19.28 17.85 6.93
N SER A 271 -20.49 17.44 6.56
CA SER A 271 -21.55 18.36 6.14
C SER A 271 -22.62 18.49 7.20
N SER A 272 -23.19 19.69 7.30
CA SER A 272 -24.37 20.00 8.09
C SER A 272 -25.23 20.97 7.29
N GLY A 273 -26.49 20.59 7.02
CA GLY A 273 -27.30 21.29 6.03
C GLY A 273 -26.55 21.47 4.69
N PRO A 274 -26.54 22.67 4.09
CA PRO A 274 -25.84 22.94 2.83
C PRO A 274 -24.35 23.30 3.00
N THR A 275 -23.85 23.31 4.24
CA THR A 275 -22.49 23.74 4.57
C THR A 275 -21.60 22.53 4.84
N THR A 276 -20.40 22.55 4.27
CA THR A 276 -19.32 21.60 4.53
C THR A 276 -18.26 22.25 5.38
N PHE A 277 -17.74 21.50 6.34
CA PHE A 277 -16.72 21.91 7.29
C PHE A 277 -15.51 20.98 7.14
N GLY A 278 -14.31 21.52 7.33
CA GLY A 278 -13.06 20.75 7.36
C GLY A 278 -12.45 20.75 8.76
N SER A 279 -11.74 19.68 9.10
CA SER A 279 -10.96 19.55 10.32
C SER A 279 -9.68 18.73 10.09
N ASN A 280 -8.69 18.97 10.96
CA ASN A 280 -7.45 18.20 11.05
C ASN A 280 -7.39 17.32 12.32
N ASP A 281 -8.33 17.49 13.25
CA ASP A 281 -8.38 16.76 14.52
C ASP A 281 -9.71 16.03 14.76
N GLY A 282 -10.72 16.27 13.91
CA GLY A 282 -12.05 15.68 14.03
C GLY A 282 -12.96 16.35 15.05
N VAL A 283 -12.52 17.35 15.80
CA VAL A 283 -13.31 17.95 16.90
C VAL A 283 -13.50 19.45 16.70
N ASN A 284 -12.48 20.12 16.17
CA ASN A 284 -12.50 21.54 15.86
C ASN A 284 -12.69 21.72 14.36
N TRP A 285 -13.82 22.32 13.99
CA TRP A 285 -14.26 22.46 12.61
C TRP A 285 -14.15 23.90 12.14
N SER A 286 -13.93 24.09 10.85
CA SER A 286 -14.00 25.39 10.20
C SER A 286 -14.85 25.29 8.94
N PRO A 287 -15.72 26.28 8.65
CA PRO A 287 -16.44 26.31 7.38
C PRO A 287 -15.47 26.19 6.21
N TYR A 288 -15.75 25.25 5.32
CA TYR A 288 -14.95 24.99 4.13
C TYR A 288 -15.67 25.51 2.89
N TYR A 289 -16.93 25.13 2.71
CA TYR A 289 -17.74 25.50 1.55
C TYR A 289 -19.22 25.52 1.92
N SER A 290 -20.02 26.36 1.27
CA SER A 290 -21.49 26.34 1.42
C SER A 290 -22.13 26.69 0.09
N ARG A 291 -23.13 25.90 -0.31
CA ARG A 291 -23.90 26.11 -1.53
C ARG A 291 -25.31 26.53 -1.15
N LEU A 292 -25.65 27.81 -1.29
CA LEU A 292 -27.00 28.33 -1.00
C LEU A 292 -27.71 28.74 -2.30
N PHE A 293 -28.93 28.27 -2.49
CA PHE A 293 -29.82 28.71 -3.57
C PHE A 293 -30.73 29.80 -3.04
N SER A 294 -30.65 31.01 -3.61
CA SER A 294 -31.41 32.17 -3.13
C SER A 294 -32.89 32.15 -3.51
N ASP A 295 -33.25 31.32 -4.48
CA ASP A 295 -34.56 31.23 -5.12
C ASP A 295 -35.33 29.95 -4.75
N SER A 296 -34.72 29.01 -4.03
CA SER A 296 -35.34 27.76 -3.61
C SER A 296 -34.84 27.27 -2.25
N LEU A 297 -35.53 26.30 -1.64
CA LEU A 297 -35.01 25.62 -0.46
C LEU A 297 -33.71 24.91 -0.84
N THR A 298 -32.70 24.94 0.01
CA THR A 298 -31.43 24.26 -0.24
C THR A 298 -31.39 22.98 0.59
N GLY A 299 -31.09 21.86 -0.06
CA GLY A 299 -30.99 20.57 0.60
C GLY A 299 -29.68 20.33 1.35
N PRO A 300 -29.64 19.24 2.15
CA PRO A 300 -28.43 18.79 2.79
C PRO A 300 -27.38 18.32 1.76
N SER A 301 -26.11 18.54 2.07
CA SER A 301 -25.00 18.13 1.20
C SER A 301 -24.48 16.73 1.54
N GLY A 302 -24.39 15.88 0.52
CA GLY A 302 -23.62 14.65 0.53
C GLY A 302 -22.13 14.91 0.33
N LEU A 303 -21.28 13.99 0.80
CA LEU A 303 -19.83 14.05 0.65
C LEU A 303 -19.28 12.73 0.11
N GLY A 304 -18.24 12.82 -0.71
CA GLY A 304 -17.44 11.67 -1.16
C GLY A 304 -16.11 12.13 -1.74
N VAL A 305 -15.31 11.17 -2.21
CA VAL A 305 -13.99 11.44 -2.80
C VAL A 305 -13.88 10.70 -4.13
N SER A 306 -13.29 11.38 -5.13
CA SER A 306 -12.80 10.74 -6.33
C SER A 306 -11.33 10.37 -6.15
N TYR A 307 -11.02 9.09 -6.31
CA TYR A 307 -9.63 8.61 -6.34
C TYR A 307 -9.08 8.52 -7.76
N VAL A 308 -9.80 8.89 -8.81
CA VAL A 308 -9.32 8.73 -10.20
C VAL A 308 -8.00 9.48 -10.45
N ILE A 309 -7.04 8.81 -11.11
CA ILE A 309 -5.80 9.44 -11.57
C ILE A 309 -6.09 10.31 -12.80
N THR A 310 -5.56 11.52 -12.79
CA THR A 310 -5.64 12.50 -13.87
C THR A 310 -4.25 12.80 -14.44
N THR A 311 -4.19 13.51 -15.56
CA THR A 311 -2.90 13.99 -16.11
C THR A 311 -2.16 14.87 -15.11
N ASN A 312 -2.88 15.66 -14.29
CA ASN A 312 -2.28 16.54 -13.31
C ASN A 312 -1.49 15.77 -12.24
N ASP A 313 -1.95 14.58 -11.81
CA ASP A 313 -1.19 13.72 -10.88
C ASP A 313 0.21 13.37 -11.41
N LEU A 314 0.36 13.29 -12.73
CA LEU A 314 1.59 12.90 -13.41
C LEU A 314 2.49 14.10 -13.75
N THR A 315 1.91 15.25 -14.07
CA THR A 315 2.62 16.40 -14.66
C THR A 315 2.73 17.60 -13.74
N ALA A 316 1.94 17.66 -12.66
CA ALA A 316 2.02 18.79 -11.74
C ALA A 316 3.25 18.66 -10.82
N ASP A 317 3.80 19.81 -10.46
CA ASP A 317 4.91 19.88 -9.53
C ASP A 317 4.51 19.47 -8.12
N ASN A 318 5.50 19.07 -7.33
CA ASN A 318 5.35 18.73 -5.92
C ASN A 318 4.37 17.56 -5.63
N PRO A 319 4.45 16.42 -6.34
CA PRO A 319 3.62 15.26 -6.01
C PRO A 319 3.90 14.81 -4.57
N GLN A 320 2.85 14.79 -3.74
CA GLN A 320 2.96 14.40 -2.34
C GLN A 320 2.71 12.90 -2.18
N LEU A 321 3.43 12.30 -1.24
CA LEU A 321 3.13 10.94 -0.80
C LEU A 321 1.74 10.95 -0.14
N PRO A 322 0.79 10.11 -0.58
CA PRO A 322 -0.56 10.07 0.00
C PRO A 322 -0.51 9.75 1.49
N ALA A 323 -1.14 10.55 2.34
CA ALA A 323 -0.96 10.42 3.79
C ALA A 323 -1.83 9.33 4.43
N ASP A 324 -3.04 9.14 3.93
CA ASP A 324 -3.95 8.07 4.32
C ASP A 324 -5.00 7.83 3.23
N LEU A 325 -5.87 6.85 3.45
CA LEU A 325 -6.96 6.49 2.58
C LEU A 325 -8.22 6.16 3.42
N ALA A 326 -9.41 6.48 2.92
CA ALA A 326 -10.65 6.08 3.57
C ALA A 326 -10.79 4.56 3.63
N THR A 327 -11.49 4.04 4.64
CA THR A 327 -11.90 2.63 4.66
C THR A 327 -13.12 2.40 3.78
N GLY A 328 -13.40 1.14 3.46
CA GLY A 328 -14.55 0.78 2.65
C GLY A 328 -14.39 1.22 1.19
N LEU A 329 -13.30 0.78 0.57
CA LEU A 329 -12.93 1.07 -0.82
C LEU A 329 -12.72 -0.20 -1.63
N SER A 330 -12.68 -0.03 -2.95
CA SER A 330 -12.38 -1.12 -3.89
C SER A 330 -10.87 -1.27 -4.09
N HIS A 331 -10.43 -2.47 -4.48
CA HIS A 331 -9.04 -2.73 -4.86
C HIS A 331 -8.50 -1.79 -5.97
N THR A 332 -9.37 -1.24 -6.83
CA THR A 332 -9.02 -0.19 -7.79
C THR A 332 -8.53 1.10 -7.11
N ASP A 333 -9.13 1.48 -5.99
CA ASP A 333 -8.73 2.65 -5.21
C ASP A 333 -7.36 2.39 -4.54
N TYR A 334 -7.12 1.17 -4.04
CA TYR A 334 -5.79 0.77 -3.52
C TYR A 334 -4.71 0.78 -4.60
N ALA A 335 -5.03 0.33 -5.81
CA ALA A 335 -4.10 0.38 -6.94
C ALA A 335 -3.79 1.83 -7.34
N THR A 336 -4.75 2.74 -7.20
CA THR A 336 -4.53 4.17 -7.41
C THR A 336 -3.64 4.78 -6.33
N PHE A 337 -3.88 4.47 -5.06
CA PHE A 337 -3.00 4.87 -3.95
C PHE A 337 -1.56 4.40 -4.18
N ALA A 338 -1.37 3.17 -4.67
CA ALA A 338 -0.06 2.63 -5.01
C ALA A 338 0.64 3.42 -6.13
N TRP A 339 -0.08 3.77 -7.20
CA TRP A 339 0.46 4.60 -8.28
C TRP A 339 0.83 6.02 -7.82
N ARG A 340 0.01 6.66 -6.98
CA ARG A 340 0.33 7.97 -6.40
C ARG A 340 1.55 7.92 -5.48
N SER A 341 1.68 6.85 -4.70
CA SER A 341 2.90 6.59 -3.93
C SER A 341 4.12 6.46 -4.85
N PHE A 342 3.99 5.78 -5.99
CA PHE A 342 5.05 5.66 -6.99
C PHE A 342 5.40 7.01 -7.63
N PHE A 343 4.42 7.86 -7.97
CA PHE A 343 4.66 9.20 -8.53
C PHE A 343 5.47 10.06 -7.56
N ALA A 344 5.03 10.13 -6.30
CA ALA A 344 5.71 10.92 -5.27
C ALA A 344 7.13 10.42 -4.98
N LEU A 345 7.30 9.10 -4.82
CA LEU A 345 8.60 8.51 -4.50
C LEU A 345 9.60 8.59 -5.67
N ASN A 346 9.12 8.56 -6.92
CA ASN A 346 9.93 8.72 -8.11
C ASN A 346 9.93 10.16 -8.66
N ASN A 347 9.49 11.14 -7.88
CA ASN A 347 9.89 12.53 -8.09
C ASN A 347 11.38 12.70 -7.68
N THR A 348 12.02 13.77 -8.11
CA THR A 348 13.38 14.11 -7.66
C THR A 348 13.39 14.53 -6.19
N ALA A 349 14.51 14.33 -5.50
CA ALA A 349 14.72 14.84 -4.15
C ALA A 349 15.06 16.35 -4.19
N LYS A 350 14.60 17.08 -3.18
CA LYS A 350 14.83 18.52 -3.05
C LYS A 350 16.32 18.83 -2.86
N ALA A 351 16.86 19.76 -3.65
CA ALA A 351 18.20 20.29 -3.45
C ALA A 351 18.23 21.40 -2.38
N PRO A 352 19.39 21.72 -1.76
CA PRO A 352 20.66 21.01 -1.87
C PRO A 352 20.65 19.70 -1.06
N LEU A 353 21.28 18.67 -1.63
CA LEU A 353 21.60 17.43 -0.93
C LEU A 353 23.00 17.53 -0.29
N PRO A 354 23.24 16.85 0.86
CA PRO A 354 22.35 15.93 1.57
C PRO A 354 21.35 16.61 2.53
N ALA A 355 21.37 17.94 2.67
CA ALA A 355 20.57 18.63 3.70
C ALA A 355 19.06 18.34 3.64
N ASN A 356 18.53 18.15 2.42
CA ASN A 356 17.11 17.91 2.15
C ASN A 356 16.80 16.46 1.74
N ARG A 357 17.61 15.47 2.13
CA ARG A 357 17.29 14.05 1.92
C ARG A 357 15.89 13.72 2.44
N GLY A 358 15.18 12.83 1.76
CA GLY A 358 13.85 12.37 2.16
C GLY A 358 12.75 13.42 2.01
N VAL A 359 13.03 14.55 1.34
CA VAL A 359 12.07 15.59 1.00
C VAL A 359 11.92 15.64 -0.52
N GLY A 360 10.70 15.49 -1.03
CA GLY A 360 10.41 15.58 -2.46
C GLY A 360 10.69 16.98 -3.00
N ASN A 361 11.12 17.09 -4.24
CA ASN A 361 11.38 18.36 -4.90
C ASN A 361 10.04 19.05 -5.24
N PRO A 362 9.74 20.22 -4.63
CA PRO A 362 8.50 20.93 -4.90
C PRO A 362 8.45 21.59 -6.28
N ASP A 363 9.59 21.70 -6.97
CA ASP A 363 9.71 22.35 -8.28
C ASP A 363 9.89 21.32 -9.42
N SER A 364 9.43 20.09 -9.20
CA SER A 364 9.53 18.97 -10.16
C SER A 364 8.30 18.09 -10.08
N SER A 365 7.93 17.53 -11.23
CA SER A 365 6.87 16.54 -11.38
C SER A 365 7.41 15.11 -11.51
N PHE A 366 6.51 14.14 -11.52
CA PHE A 366 6.83 12.76 -11.91
C PHE A 366 7.22 12.65 -13.39
N ALA A 367 6.61 13.44 -14.26
CA ALA A 367 6.98 13.49 -15.68
C ALA A 367 8.43 13.93 -15.87
N ASP A 368 8.88 14.97 -15.14
CA ASP A 368 10.22 15.52 -15.27
C ASP A 368 11.32 14.52 -14.90
N SER A 369 11.12 13.74 -13.85
CA SER A 369 12.11 12.78 -13.38
C SER A 369 12.37 11.66 -14.39
N GLY A 370 11.40 11.38 -15.26
CA GLY A 370 11.46 10.30 -16.25
C GLY A 370 12.01 10.69 -17.62
N LYS A 371 12.18 11.99 -17.90
CA LYS A 371 12.59 12.51 -19.23
C LYS A 371 13.94 11.97 -19.72
N VAL A 372 14.79 11.52 -18.81
CA VAL A 372 16.09 10.93 -19.10
C VAL A 372 16.31 9.68 -18.26
N PRO A 373 17.06 8.67 -18.75
CA PRO A 373 17.34 7.46 -17.99
C PRO A 373 18.04 7.69 -16.65
N LYS A 374 18.81 8.77 -16.52
CA LYS A 374 19.52 9.11 -15.29
C LYS A 374 19.19 10.55 -14.93
N SER A 375 18.29 10.71 -13.97
CA SER A 375 17.85 12.02 -13.50
C SER A 375 19.06 12.84 -12.98
N SER A 376 18.99 14.17 -13.12
CA SER A 376 20.05 15.09 -12.69
C SER A 376 20.19 15.20 -11.16
N SER A 377 19.11 14.89 -10.44
CA SER A 377 19.05 14.73 -8.99
C SER A 377 18.53 13.32 -8.69
N PRO A 378 19.00 12.63 -7.62
CA PRO A 378 18.42 11.37 -7.19
C PRO A 378 16.92 11.47 -6.96
N LEU A 379 16.20 10.38 -7.19
CA LEU A 379 14.79 10.26 -6.84
C LEU A 379 14.60 10.32 -5.32
N LEU A 380 13.41 10.74 -4.87
CA LEU A 380 13.09 10.91 -3.45
C LEU A 380 13.42 9.66 -2.64
N TRP A 381 12.91 8.50 -3.06
CA TRP A 381 13.17 7.24 -2.35
C TRP A 381 14.65 6.85 -2.34
N GLN A 382 15.42 7.22 -3.38
CA GLN A 382 16.85 6.90 -3.42
C GLN A 382 17.59 7.61 -2.29
N THR A 383 17.12 8.78 -1.84
CA THR A 383 17.72 9.54 -0.73
C THR A 383 17.30 9.05 0.66
N PHE A 384 16.40 8.08 0.77
CA PHE A 384 16.07 7.44 2.05
C PHE A 384 17.30 6.76 2.68
N ALA A 385 17.22 6.47 3.99
CA ALA A 385 18.32 5.82 4.67
C ALA A 385 18.40 4.36 4.25
N HIS A 386 19.53 3.94 3.72
CA HIS A 386 19.84 2.53 3.48
C HIS A 386 19.80 1.74 4.79
N ARG A 387 19.50 0.44 4.74
CA ARG A 387 19.43 -0.43 5.94
C ARG A 387 20.65 -0.31 6.87
N SER A 388 21.87 -0.22 6.32
CA SER A 388 23.10 -0.01 7.11
C SER A 388 23.32 1.42 7.59
N GLU A 389 22.62 2.42 7.04
CA GLU A 389 22.54 3.75 7.63
C GLU A 389 21.52 3.78 8.77
N LEU A 390 20.39 3.07 8.62
CA LEU A 390 19.34 2.95 9.63
C LEU A 390 19.85 2.24 10.89
N PHE A 391 20.63 1.17 10.72
CA PHE A 391 21.29 0.45 11.81
C PHE A 391 22.80 0.35 11.53
N PRO A 392 23.57 1.42 11.80
CA PRO A 392 25.01 1.42 11.56
C PRO A 392 25.72 0.45 12.48
N ALA A 393 26.80 -0.16 11.99
CA ALA A 393 27.62 -1.05 12.78
C ALA A 393 28.35 -0.28 13.88
N VAL A 394 28.05 -0.58 15.15
CA VAL A 394 28.58 0.16 16.32
C VAL A 394 29.05 -0.80 17.42
N GLY A 395 29.94 -1.74 17.10
CA GLY A 395 30.53 -2.66 18.09
C GLY A 395 29.49 -3.39 18.95
N PHE A 396 29.83 -3.71 20.21
CA PHE A 396 28.87 -4.25 21.16
C PHE A 396 27.96 -3.11 21.67
N ASN A 397 26.71 -3.15 21.25
CA ASN A 397 25.68 -2.22 21.69
C ASN A 397 24.33 -2.97 21.74
N LYS A 398 23.63 -2.84 22.86
CA LYS A 398 22.34 -3.51 23.09
C LYS A 398 21.23 -2.95 22.19
N VAL A 399 21.33 -1.68 21.76
CA VAL A 399 20.44 -1.01 20.78
C VAL A 399 21.19 0.11 20.08
N GLY A 400 21.18 0.13 18.75
CA GLY A 400 21.78 1.22 17.99
C GLY A 400 20.92 1.63 16.81
N GLY A 401 20.04 2.60 17.03
CA GLY A 401 19.53 3.40 15.93
C GLY A 401 20.62 4.23 15.25
N PRO A 402 20.27 5.01 14.23
CA PRO A 402 21.24 5.82 13.52
C PRO A 402 21.74 6.98 14.38
N THR A 403 23.05 7.20 14.39
CA THR A 403 23.72 8.20 15.24
C THR A 403 23.97 9.54 14.54
N ARG A 404 23.86 9.56 13.20
CA ARG A 404 24.10 10.75 12.38
C ARG A 404 22.79 11.49 12.13
N SER A 405 22.90 12.77 11.78
CA SER A 405 21.74 13.51 11.24
C SER A 405 21.31 12.86 9.93
N PHE A 406 20.00 12.73 9.69
CA PHE A 406 19.47 12.18 8.44
C PHE A 406 19.98 12.95 7.22
N GLY A 407 20.10 14.28 7.32
CA GLY A 407 20.61 15.15 6.27
C GLY A 407 22.14 15.13 6.08
N SER A 408 22.79 14.00 6.39
CA SER A 408 24.22 13.79 6.17
C SER A 408 24.46 12.93 4.92
N ASP A 409 25.67 12.99 4.36
CA ASP A 409 26.10 12.08 3.30
C ASP A 409 25.98 10.63 3.76
N PRO A 410 25.60 9.69 2.87
CA PRO A 410 25.54 8.27 3.19
C PRO A 410 26.84 7.73 3.80
N LEU A 411 26.69 6.81 4.75
CA LEU A 411 27.82 6.07 5.33
C LEU A 411 27.39 4.63 5.60
N TYR A 412 28.00 3.70 4.88
CA TYR A 412 27.71 2.28 5.01
C TYR A 412 28.74 1.62 5.93
N THR A 413 28.25 1.00 7.00
CA THR A 413 29.10 0.32 7.98
C THR A 413 28.57 -1.08 8.25
N TYR A 414 29.50 -2.00 8.51
CA TYR A 414 29.22 -3.42 8.64
C TYR A 414 30.04 -4.03 9.77
N THR A 415 29.46 -4.94 10.53
CA THR A 415 30.04 -5.43 11.79
C THR A 415 31.33 -6.22 11.58
N LYS A 416 31.46 -6.99 10.47
CA LYS A 416 32.69 -7.70 10.12
C LYS A 416 33.82 -6.78 9.65
N PHE A 417 33.51 -5.55 9.27
CA PHE A 417 34.45 -4.61 8.63
C PHE A 417 34.73 -3.36 9.46
N LEU A 418 34.45 -3.41 10.77
CA LEU A 418 34.76 -2.32 11.70
C LEU A 418 36.26 -2.10 11.89
N LYS A 419 37.05 -3.19 11.93
CA LYS A 419 38.51 -3.14 12.08
C LYS A 419 39.22 -3.08 10.74
N ASN A 420 38.82 -3.96 9.83
CA ASN A 420 39.37 -4.06 8.48
C ASN A 420 38.32 -3.47 7.54
N LYS A 421 38.53 -2.22 7.11
CA LYS A 421 37.58 -1.54 6.22
C LYS A 421 37.47 -2.27 4.88
N ILE A 422 36.29 -2.19 4.28
CA ILE A 422 36.03 -2.67 2.92
C ILE A 422 37.04 -2.00 1.95
N ARG A 423 37.64 -2.80 1.05
CA ARG A 423 38.55 -2.27 0.04
C ARG A 423 37.75 -1.44 -0.96
N MET A 424 38.35 -0.40 -1.52
CA MET A 424 37.71 0.43 -2.54
C MET A 424 38.52 0.36 -3.82
N ALA A 425 37.88 0.03 -4.93
CA ALA A 425 38.48 0.17 -6.25
C ALA A 425 38.87 1.64 -6.49
N PRO A 426 39.92 1.93 -7.29
CA PRO A 426 40.32 3.30 -7.59
C PRO A 426 39.17 4.16 -8.11
N GLY A 427 38.97 5.34 -7.52
CA GLY A 427 37.92 6.28 -7.94
C GLY A 427 36.50 5.99 -7.39
N THR A 428 36.35 4.99 -6.51
CA THR A 428 35.06 4.69 -5.88
C THR A 428 34.61 5.81 -4.95
N ASP A 429 33.43 6.35 -5.22
CA ASP A 429 32.62 7.15 -4.31
C ASP A 429 31.71 6.25 -3.48
N PHE A 430 31.98 6.19 -2.18
CA PHE A 430 31.19 5.41 -1.22
C PHE A 430 30.10 6.25 -0.53
N THR A 431 29.88 7.47 -1.00
CA THR A 431 28.81 8.39 -0.53
C THR A 431 27.61 8.43 -1.48
N LEU A 432 27.63 7.64 -2.57
CA LEU A 432 26.47 7.49 -3.45
C LEU A 432 25.27 6.98 -2.67
N TYR A 433 24.07 7.44 -3.04
CA TYR A 433 22.84 7.10 -2.33
C TYR A 433 22.40 5.64 -2.48
N ASN A 434 22.70 5.00 -3.60
CA ASN A 434 22.30 3.63 -3.90
C ASN A 434 23.45 2.67 -3.59
N ASN A 435 23.19 1.70 -2.71
CA ASN A 435 24.18 0.74 -2.23
C ASN A 435 23.60 -0.66 -2.30
N LEU A 436 24.00 -1.41 -3.33
CA LEU A 436 23.44 -2.72 -3.64
C LEU A 436 24.24 -3.79 -2.88
N ASP A 437 23.89 -3.99 -1.61
CA ASP A 437 24.61 -4.87 -0.69
C ASP A 437 23.95 -6.25 -0.49
N GLU A 438 22.95 -6.56 -1.32
CA GLU A 438 22.26 -7.84 -1.40
C GLU A 438 22.37 -8.38 -2.84
N ALA A 439 23.01 -9.53 -3.01
CA ALA A 439 23.16 -10.26 -4.29
C ALA A 439 22.22 -11.48 -4.36
N THR A 440 21.47 -11.73 -3.29
CA THR A 440 20.45 -12.77 -3.19
C THR A 440 19.12 -12.15 -2.80
N GLN A 441 18.05 -12.69 -3.36
CA GLN A 441 16.70 -12.35 -2.96
C GLN A 441 16.42 -13.00 -1.61
N ILE A 442 16.49 -12.18 -0.54
CA ILE A 442 16.23 -12.56 0.87
C ILE A 442 17.00 -13.80 1.35
N GLY A 443 18.15 -14.12 0.74
CA GLY A 443 18.93 -15.32 1.03
C GLY A 443 18.41 -16.64 0.43
N GLN A 444 17.30 -16.60 -0.32
CA GLN A 444 16.67 -17.80 -0.90
C GLN A 444 17.22 -18.17 -2.28
N ASN A 445 17.47 -17.19 -3.15
CA ASN A 445 17.91 -17.43 -4.51
C ASN A 445 18.72 -16.26 -5.07
N ALA A 446 19.48 -16.51 -6.13
CA ALA A 446 20.14 -15.49 -6.95
C ALA A 446 19.48 -15.49 -8.34
N ILE A 447 19.12 -14.30 -8.84
CA ILE A 447 18.35 -14.12 -10.08
C ILE A 447 19.26 -13.54 -11.15
N PHE A 448 19.13 -14.02 -12.38
CA PHE A 448 19.98 -13.67 -13.50
C PHE A 448 19.19 -13.44 -14.77
N PHE A 449 19.55 -12.37 -15.48
CA PHE A 449 19.19 -12.16 -16.87
C PHE A 449 20.27 -12.72 -17.79
N PRO A 450 19.91 -13.61 -18.73
CA PRO A 450 20.79 -13.97 -19.81
C PRO A 450 21.34 -12.76 -20.57
N VAL A 451 22.66 -12.67 -20.72
CA VAL A 451 23.29 -11.63 -21.58
C VAL A 451 23.04 -11.93 -23.06
N LYS A 452 22.82 -13.21 -23.41
CA LYS A 452 22.42 -13.68 -24.74
C LYS A 452 21.02 -14.31 -24.68
N PRO A 453 19.97 -13.51 -24.47
CA PRO A 453 18.62 -14.03 -24.26
C PRO A 453 18.13 -14.86 -25.46
N PRO A 454 17.32 -15.91 -25.22
CA PRO A 454 16.87 -16.40 -23.92
C PRO A 454 17.84 -17.43 -23.29
N ASN A 455 19.06 -17.58 -23.80
CA ASN A 455 19.93 -18.70 -23.47
C ASN A 455 20.78 -18.41 -22.25
N VAL A 456 20.59 -19.18 -21.18
CA VAL A 456 21.44 -19.18 -19.99
C VAL A 456 22.90 -19.40 -20.38
N ALA A 457 23.80 -18.61 -19.80
CA ALA A 457 25.22 -18.69 -20.08
C ALA A 457 25.82 -20.05 -19.71
N LYS A 458 26.76 -20.48 -20.56
CA LYS A 458 27.55 -21.71 -20.38
C LYS A 458 29.03 -21.42 -20.54
N THR A 459 29.88 -22.29 -20.00
CA THR A 459 31.31 -22.31 -20.26
C THR A 459 31.58 -22.57 -21.74
N ALA A 460 32.66 -22.00 -22.26
CA ALA A 460 33.09 -22.22 -23.64
C ALA A 460 33.87 -23.54 -23.84
N ASP A 461 34.13 -24.28 -22.75
CA ASP A 461 34.85 -25.56 -22.80
C ASP A 461 33.96 -26.70 -23.29
N ALA A 462 34.57 -27.86 -23.53
CA ALA A 462 33.86 -29.04 -24.05
C ALA A 462 32.80 -29.59 -23.09
N ARG A 463 32.79 -29.19 -21.81
CA ARG A 463 31.77 -29.60 -20.83
C ARG A 463 30.47 -28.81 -21.04
N GLY A 464 30.59 -27.52 -21.41
CA GLY A 464 29.44 -26.65 -21.61
C GLY A 464 28.57 -26.52 -20.36
N ASP A 465 29.21 -26.47 -19.18
CA ASP A 465 28.56 -26.31 -17.89
C ASP A 465 27.88 -24.95 -17.80
N TYR A 466 26.80 -24.83 -17.01
CA TYR A 466 26.19 -23.53 -16.77
C TYR A 466 27.15 -22.61 -16.03
N ALA A 467 27.16 -21.34 -16.42
CA ALA A 467 28.01 -20.31 -15.84
C ALA A 467 27.20 -19.06 -15.48
N PRO A 468 26.34 -19.09 -14.44
CA PRO A 468 25.48 -17.96 -14.10
C PRO A 468 26.22 -16.65 -13.82
N SER A 469 27.48 -16.73 -13.38
CA SER A 469 28.34 -15.56 -13.18
C SER A 469 28.68 -14.80 -14.47
N ASN A 470 28.43 -15.37 -15.65
CA ASN A 470 28.58 -14.72 -16.95
C ASN A 470 27.30 -14.04 -17.44
N ASP A 471 26.20 -14.22 -16.71
CA ASP A 471 24.92 -13.55 -16.94
C ASP A 471 24.72 -12.40 -15.96
N SER A 472 23.78 -11.51 -16.25
CA SER A 472 23.57 -10.29 -15.46
C SER A 472 22.80 -10.59 -14.18
N GLN A 473 23.47 -10.56 -13.03
CA GLN A 473 22.84 -10.79 -11.73
C GLN A 473 22.00 -9.59 -11.29
N ILE A 474 20.82 -9.89 -10.73
CA ILE A 474 19.99 -8.89 -10.04
C ILE A 474 20.51 -8.67 -8.63
N LEU A 475 20.72 -7.40 -8.29
CA LEU A 475 21.12 -6.95 -6.97
C LEU A 475 20.02 -6.12 -6.32
N PHE A 476 20.03 -6.06 -5.00
CA PHE A 476 18.98 -5.42 -4.21
C PHE A 476 19.54 -4.44 -3.19
N GLU A 477 18.68 -3.52 -2.77
CA GLU A 477 18.88 -2.67 -1.61
C GLU A 477 17.54 -2.48 -0.90
N ALA A 478 17.61 -2.20 0.41
CA ALA A 478 16.45 -1.83 1.21
C ALA A 478 16.70 -0.51 1.94
N LYS A 479 15.67 0.36 1.95
CA LYS A 479 15.75 1.70 2.53
C LYS A 479 14.52 2.05 3.33
N ALA A 480 14.66 2.97 4.28
CA ALA A 480 13.57 3.47 5.10
C ALA A 480 13.57 5.00 5.15
N ASN A 481 12.37 5.58 5.15
CA ASN A 481 12.16 7.01 5.11
C ASN A 481 12.53 7.70 6.45
N PRO A 482 12.51 9.05 6.51
CA PRO A 482 12.83 9.80 7.73
C PRO A 482 11.99 9.43 8.96
N VAL A 483 10.75 8.97 8.77
CA VAL A 483 9.83 8.57 9.85
C VAL A 483 10.38 7.34 10.57
N VAL A 484 10.74 6.29 9.83
CA VAL A 484 11.36 5.08 10.38
C VAL A 484 12.74 5.39 10.96
N TYR A 485 13.53 6.25 10.31
CA TYR A 485 14.83 6.68 10.82
C TYR A 485 14.74 7.36 12.19
N LYS A 486 13.80 8.28 12.37
CA LYS A 486 13.56 8.97 13.64
C LYS A 486 13.06 8.02 14.71
N TYR A 487 12.18 7.07 14.35
CA TYR A 487 11.74 6.02 15.26
C TYR A 487 12.93 5.18 15.75
N ALA A 488 13.75 4.66 14.82
CA ALA A 488 14.92 3.87 15.14
C ALA A 488 15.92 4.66 16.02
N GLN A 489 16.12 5.95 15.74
CA GLN A 489 16.99 6.84 16.52
C GLN A 489 16.50 7.02 17.96
N GLY A 490 15.18 7.00 18.18
CA GLY A 490 14.58 7.14 19.50
C GLY A 490 14.64 5.87 20.37
N LEU A 491 15.03 4.72 19.82
CA LEU A 491 15.07 3.47 20.57
C LEU A 491 16.22 3.45 21.58
N THR A 492 15.89 3.32 22.87
CA THR A 492 16.86 3.15 23.97
C THR A 492 17.03 1.68 24.38
N SER A 493 16.04 0.84 24.10
CA SER A 493 16.01 -0.62 24.35
C SER A 493 15.21 -1.30 23.22
N TYR A 494 15.50 -2.57 22.93
CA TYR A 494 14.71 -3.33 21.96
C TYR A 494 13.32 -3.55 22.59
N PRO A 495 12.24 -3.00 22.02
CA PRO A 495 10.91 -3.13 22.62
C PRO A 495 10.38 -4.55 22.43
N ASP A 496 9.39 -4.93 23.25
CA ASP A 496 8.72 -6.23 23.11
C ASP A 496 8.09 -6.40 21.72
N HIS A 497 7.54 -5.30 21.16
CA HIS A 497 7.04 -5.22 19.80
C HIS A 497 7.45 -3.89 19.18
N ILE A 498 7.98 -3.93 17.96
CA ILE A 498 8.16 -2.75 17.13
C ILE A 498 6.79 -2.34 16.58
N VAL A 499 6.45 -1.07 16.80
CA VAL A 499 5.27 -0.43 16.23
C VAL A 499 5.75 0.81 15.52
N LEU A 500 5.82 0.73 14.19
CA LEU A 500 6.26 1.87 13.38
C LEU A 500 5.20 2.99 13.40
N PRO A 501 5.61 4.27 13.38
CA PRO A 501 4.67 5.38 13.30
C PRO A 501 3.97 5.44 11.95
N ASP A 502 2.82 6.12 11.89
CA ASP A 502 2.14 6.40 10.62
C ASP A 502 3.02 7.28 9.72
N GLY A 503 2.90 7.10 8.41
CA GLY A 503 3.80 7.66 7.41
C GLY A 503 5.15 6.93 7.33
N ALA A 504 5.33 5.80 8.02
CA ALA A 504 6.48 4.93 7.81
C ALA A 504 6.45 4.36 6.39
N VAL A 505 7.56 4.53 5.67
CA VAL A 505 7.76 3.95 4.34
C VAL A 505 9.08 3.20 4.30
N GLU A 506 9.00 1.94 3.86
CA GLU A 506 10.16 1.13 3.49
C GLU A 506 10.09 0.80 2.01
N VAL A 507 11.25 0.76 1.35
CA VAL A 507 11.37 0.38 -0.05
C VAL A 507 12.42 -0.72 -0.23
N LYS A 508 12.13 -1.66 -1.12
CA LYS A 508 13.11 -2.63 -1.63
C LYS A 508 13.19 -2.50 -3.13
N ALA A 509 14.39 -2.25 -3.65
CA ALA A 509 14.62 -2.07 -5.07
C ALA A 509 15.43 -3.24 -5.64
N ALA A 510 15.13 -3.64 -6.88
CA ALA A 510 15.87 -4.63 -7.63
C ALA A 510 16.50 -3.98 -8.86
N TRP A 511 17.76 -4.31 -9.12
CA TRP A 511 18.60 -3.61 -10.10
C TRP A 511 19.35 -4.59 -11.00
N ARG A 512 19.40 -4.28 -12.30
CA ARG A 512 20.17 -5.01 -13.32
C ARG A 512 21.35 -4.17 -13.79
N LYS A 513 22.51 -4.78 -14.01
CA LYS A 513 23.69 -4.05 -14.51
C LYS A 513 23.40 -3.45 -15.90
N LEU A 514 23.59 -2.13 -16.05
CA LEU A 514 23.20 -1.42 -17.26
C LEU A 514 24.03 -1.84 -18.49
N ALA A 515 25.30 -2.17 -18.27
CA ALA A 515 26.21 -2.61 -19.33
C ALA A 515 25.74 -3.91 -20.03
N ASP A 516 24.99 -4.75 -19.31
CA ASP A 516 24.48 -6.05 -19.78
C ASP A 516 23.12 -5.92 -20.50
N ILE A 517 22.60 -4.69 -20.63
CA ILE A 517 21.42 -4.37 -21.42
C ILE A 517 21.90 -3.89 -22.80
N PRO A 518 21.32 -4.37 -23.92
CA PRO A 518 21.65 -3.87 -25.26
C PRO A 518 21.53 -2.35 -25.34
N VAL A 519 22.50 -1.69 -25.97
CA VAL A 519 22.57 -0.21 -26.04
C VAL A 519 21.25 0.46 -26.47
N PRO A 520 20.51 -0.05 -27.50
CA PRO A 520 19.24 0.55 -27.91
C PRO A 520 18.17 0.54 -26.82
N ASP A 521 18.23 -0.40 -25.88
CA ASP A 521 17.17 -0.64 -24.89
C ASP A 521 17.43 0.10 -23.57
N ARG A 522 18.68 0.55 -23.32
CA ARG A 522 19.08 1.21 -22.08
C ARG A 522 18.26 2.46 -21.75
N ALA A 523 17.77 3.15 -22.78
CA ALA A 523 16.97 4.37 -22.61
C ALA A 523 15.58 4.12 -22.03
N ARG A 524 15.13 2.86 -21.92
CA ARG A 524 13.83 2.47 -21.36
C ARG A 524 13.81 2.43 -19.84
N TYR A 525 14.99 2.41 -19.19
CA TYR A 525 15.13 2.16 -17.77
C TYR A 525 15.53 3.43 -17.01
N HIS A 526 14.98 3.63 -15.81
CA HIS A 526 15.63 4.48 -14.83
C HIS A 526 16.95 3.84 -14.39
N SER A 527 17.99 4.65 -14.26
CA SER A 527 19.35 4.21 -13.97
C SER A 527 20.03 5.11 -12.95
N ALA A 528 20.96 4.53 -12.21
CA ALA A 528 21.78 5.23 -11.22
C ALA A 528 23.19 4.67 -11.20
N THR A 529 24.17 5.51 -10.85
CA THR A 529 25.47 4.98 -10.41
C THR A 529 25.31 4.53 -8.96
N VAL A 530 25.71 3.29 -8.70
CA VAL A 530 25.48 2.62 -7.42
C VAL A 530 26.80 2.08 -6.87
N VAL A 531 26.85 1.83 -5.56
CA VAL A 531 27.89 1.03 -4.94
C VAL A 531 27.55 -0.45 -5.11
N THR A 532 28.47 -1.24 -5.67
CA THR A 532 28.41 -2.71 -5.70
C THR A 532 29.69 -3.30 -5.12
N TYR A 533 29.71 -4.62 -4.88
CA TYR A 533 30.81 -5.30 -4.21
C TYR A 533 31.30 -6.50 -5.03
N THR A 534 32.60 -6.55 -5.33
CA THR A 534 33.27 -7.70 -5.97
C THR A 534 34.22 -8.39 -4.99
N GLY A 535 34.93 -9.43 -5.44
CA GLY A 535 35.85 -10.20 -4.60
C GLY A 535 35.12 -11.33 -3.86
N THR A 536 35.38 -11.46 -2.55
CA THR A 536 34.72 -12.47 -1.71
C THR A 536 34.01 -11.80 -0.54
N ASP A 537 33.01 -12.45 0.04
CA ASP A 537 32.29 -11.89 1.21
C ASP A 537 33.20 -11.66 2.44
N THR A 538 34.40 -12.26 2.49
CA THR A 538 35.41 -12.03 3.54
C THR A 538 36.41 -10.93 3.21
N ASP A 539 36.56 -10.59 1.93
CA ASP A 539 37.42 -9.53 1.42
C ASP A 539 36.71 -8.83 0.24
N PRO A 540 35.64 -8.08 0.52
CA PRO A 540 34.88 -7.40 -0.51
C PRO A 540 35.62 -6.15 -0.98
N GLU A 541 35.49 -5.86 -2.26
CA GLU A 541 35.95 -4.62 -2.88
C GLU A 541 34.74 -3.83 -3.38
N ALA A 542 34.50 -2.66 -2.79
CA ALA A 542 33.47 -1.72 -3.24
C ALA A 542 33.91 -1.04 -4.54
N GLN A 543 32.97 -0.87 -5.46
CA GLN A 543 33.16 -0.21 -6.74
C GLN A 543 31.88 0.54 -7.14
N ASN A 544 32.00 1.46 -8.11
CA ASN A 544 30.85 2.15 -8.68
C ASN A 544 30.53 1.63 -10.09
N GLU A 545 29.27 1.33 -10.34
CA GLU A 545 28.78 0.91 -11.66
C GLU A 545 27.39 1.50 -11.93
N ASP A 546 27.01 1.62 -13.19
CA ASP A 546 25.65 2.02 -13.56
C ASP A 546 24.71 0.81 -13.61
N TYR A 547 23.58 0.91 -12.92
CA TYR A 547 22.54 -0.12 -12.85
C TYR A 547 21.18 0.48 -13.25
N ALA A 548 20.33 -0.37 -13.83
CA ALA A 548 18.96 -0.10 -14.24
C ALA A 548 17.96 -0.65 -13.23
N LEU A 549 16.98 0.16 -12.83
CA LEU A 549 15.91 -0.24 -11.92
C LEU A 549 14.95 -1.19 -12.64
N VAL A 550 14.75 -2.39 -12.13
CA VAL A 550 13.85 -3.39 -12.73
C VAL A 550 12.62 -3.70 -11.88
N ALA A 551 12.65 -3.37 -10.58
CA ALA A 551 11.47 -3.41 -9.71
C ALA A 551 11.63 -2.52 -8.48
N LEU A 552 10.49 -2.07 -7.96
CA LEU A 552 10.41 -1.29 -6.72
C LEU A 552 9.24 -1.79 -5.88
N HIS A 553 9.53 -2.25 -4.67
CA HIS A 553 8.55 -2.60 -3.66
C HIS A 553 8.42 -1.43 -2.68
N ILE A 554 7.19 -1.03 -2.36
CA ILE A 554 6.83 0.08 -1.48
C ILE A 554 5.94 -0.47 -0.37
N ILE A 555 6.36 -0.27 0.88
CA ILE A 555 5.65 -0.71 2.08
C ILE A 555 5.28 0.54 2.86
N HIS A 556 4.00 0.86 2.95
CA HIS A 556 3.53 2.14 3.47
C HIS A 556 2.53 1.94 4.62
N LYS A 557 2.86 2.43 5.81
CA LYS A 557 1.93 2.48 6.94
C LYS A 557 1.16 3.80 6.94
N THR A 558 -0.16 3.71 6.95
CA THR A 558 -1.05 4.86 7.14
C THR A 558 -1.95 4.64 8.36
N PRO A 559 -2.54 5.70 8.95
CA PRO A 559 -3.36 5.57 10.16
C PRO A 559 -4.50 4.55 10.04
N ASN A 560 -5.22 4.55 8.90
CA ASN A 560 -6.32 3.61 8.66
C ASN A 560 -5.87 2.20 8.25
N TYR A 561 -4.62 2.03 7.81
CA TYR A 561 -4.05 0.75 7.36
C TYR A 561 -2.84 0.32 8.22
N PRO A 562 -3.09 -0.15 9.46
CA PRO A 562 -2.03 -0.48 10.43
C PRO A 562 -1.25 -1.73 10.07
N THR A 563 -1.78 -2.58 9.18
CA THR A 563 -1.11 -3.74 8.60
C THR A 563 -0.28 -3.40 7.37
N PHE A 564 -0.11 -2.11 7.07
CA PHE A 564 0.62 -1.56 5.94
C PHE A 564 -0.03 -1.88 4.59
N ILE A 565 0.18 -0.99 3.63
CA ILE A 565 -0.15 -1.18 2.22
C ILE A 565 1.14 -1.57 1.50
N PHE A 566 1.12 -2.74 0.86
CA PHE A 566 2.25 -3.29 0.10
C PHE A 566 1.97 -3.10 -1.38
N ALA A 567 2.83 -2.39 -2.10
CA ALA A 567 2.72 -2.20 -3.54
C ALA A 567 4.03 -2.61 -4.22
N THR A 568 3.94 -3.28 -5.37
CA THR A 568 5.14 -3.67 -6.10
C THR A 568 5.05 -3.30 -7.57
N PHE A 569 6.06 -2.61 -8.06
CA PHE A 569 6.20 -2.19 -9.45
C PHE A 569 7.30 -2.99 -10.14
N GLU A 570 7.11 -3.28 -11.43
CA GLU A 570 8.09 -3.96 -12.28
C GLU A 570 8.29 -3.22 -13.60
N HIS A 571 9.46 -3.41 -14.19
CA HIS A 571 9.73 -3.02 -15.57
C HIS A 571 9.05 -4.02 -16.53
N GLU A 572 8.50 -3.56 -17.65
CA GLU A 572 7.78 -4.40 -18.61
C GLU A 572 8.68 -5.45 -19.28
N ASP A 573 9.97 -5.13 -19.41
CA ASP A 573 10.99 -6.01 -19.99
C ASP A 573 11.48 -7.12 -19.01
N ALA A 574 10.70 -7.46 -17.99
CA ALA A 574 11.10 -8.46 -16.99
C ALA A 574 11.15 -9.89 -17.57
N LEU A 575 10.09 -10.31 -18.25
CA LEU A 575 9.98 -11.65 -18.88
C LEU A 575 10.00 -11.62 -20.40
N THR A 576 9.73 -10.46 -20.99
CA THR A 576 9.64 -10.28 -22.43
C THR A 576 10.65 -9.22 -22.85
N LEU A 577 11.32 -9.41 -23.98
CA LEU A 577 12.23 -8.41 -24.55
C LEU A 577 11.42 -7.22 -25.11
N PRO A 578 12.07 -6.09 -25.44
CA PRO A 578 11.40 -4.89 -25.98
C PRO A 578 10.59 -5.12 -27.27
N ASP A 579 10.79 -6.23 -27.98
CA ASP A 579 9.97 -6.62 -29.13
C ASP A 579 8.55 -7.09 -28.75
N GLY A 580 8.27 -7.21 -27.45
CA GLY A 580 6.97 -7.62 -26.90
C GLY A 580 6.64 -9.10 -27.10
N LYS A 581 7.58 -9.92 -27.59
CA LYS A 581 7.32 -11.32 -27.97
C LYS A 581 8.38 -12.29 -27.48
N SER A 582 9.65 -11.94 -27.60
CA SER A 582 10.76 -12.83 -27.29
C SER A 582 10.98 -12.91 -25.78
N PRO A 583 11.19 -14.10 -25.20
CA PRO A 583 11.43 -14.20 -23.77
C PRO A 583 12.81 -13.66 -23.39
N THR A 584 12.92 -13.06 -22.20
CA THR A 584 14.21 -12.64 -21.64
C THR A 584 15.08 -13.82 -21.24
N GLY A 585 14.47 -14.98 -20.97
CA GLY A 585 15.12 -16.15 -20.41
C GLY A 585 15.50 -15.98 -18.93
N LEU A 586 14.90 -15.00 -18.23
CA LEU A 586 15.09 -14.76 -16.80
C LEU A 586 15.01 -16.07 -16.01
N TYR A 587 16.03 -16.33 -15.19
CA TYR A 587 16.14 -17.55 -14.41
C TYR A 587 16.75 -17.26 -13.05
N TYR A 588 16.66 -18.23 -12.14
CA TYR A 588 17.30 -18.14 -10.84
C TYR A 588 18.00 -19.45 -10.45
N ILE A 589 18.92 -19.33 -9.49
CA ILE A 589 19.53 -20.44 -8.79
C ILE A 589 19.03 -20.43 -7.34
N ALA A 590 18.34 -21.50 -6.94
CA ALA A 590 17.85 -21.70 -5.59
C ALA A 590 18.99 -22.06 -4.64
N ASN A 591 18.96 -21.52 -3.42
CA ASN A 591 19.87 -21.87 -2.32
C ASN A 591 19.44 -23.14 -1.55
N TYR A 592 18.60 -23.95 -2.19
CA TYR A 592 18.05 -25.22 -1.71
C TYR A 592 17.88 -26.16 -2.91
N ASN A 593 17.91 -27.47 -2.65
CA ASN A 593 17.68 -28.48 -3.68
C ASN A 593 16.58 -29.48 -3.33
N LYS A 594 15.93 -29.27 -2.18
CA LYS A 594 14.75 -30.02 -1.74
C LYS A 594 13.66 -29.09 -1.23
N ILE A 595 12.42 -29.56 -1.28
CA ILE A 595 11.25 -28.88 -0.74
C ILE A 595 10.46 -29.83 0.14
N ASP A 596 9.89 -29.28 1.21
CA ASP A 596 9.05 -29.97 2.17
C ASP A 596 7.79 -29.16 2.49
N TYR A 597 6.66 -29.85 2.67
CA TYR A 597 5.34 -29.28 2.95
C TYR A 597 4.70 -29.98 4.16
N PRO A 598 5.12 -29.63 5.39
CA PRO A 598 4.63 -30.28 6.60
C PRO A 598 3.11 -30.16 6.72
N GLY A 599 2.46 -31.28 7.05
CA GLY A 599 1.02 -31.36 7.26
C GLY A 599 0.16 -31.44 5.98
N LEU A 600 0.75 -31.78 4.82
CA LEU A 600 0.03 -31.94 3.54
C LEU A 600 0.38 -33.26 2.84
N ASP A 601 -0.62 -34.13 2.63
CA ASP A 601 -0.43 -35.49 2.06
C ASP A 601 -0.52 -35.60 0.52
N THR A 602 -0.44 -34.47 -0.20
CA THR A 602 -0.47 -34.42 -1.69
C THR A 602 0.39 -33.25 -2.17
N PRO A 603 0.90 -33.23 -3.43
CA PRO A 603 1.56 -32.02 -3.92
C PRO A 603 0.58 -30.85 -3.77
N PRO A 604 0.94 -29.81 -3.01
CA PRO A 604 -0.03 -28.79 -2.65
C PRO A 604 -0.44 -28.02 -3.89
N SER A 605 -1.61 -27.37 -3.84
CA SER A 605 -2.04 -26.46 -4.88
C SER A 605 -2.11 -25.03 -4.36
N ALA A 606 -2.12 -24.08 -5.28
CA ALA A 606 -2.44 -22.70 -5.02
C ALA A 606 -3.62 -22.30 -5.90
N THR A 607 -4.60 -21.62 -5.31
CA THR A 607 -5.77 -21.11 -6.01
C THR A 607 -5.75 -19.59 -5.94
N PHE A 608 -5.84 -18.90 -7.06
CA PHE A 608 -5.78 -17.44 -7.11
C PHE A 608 -6.72 -16.90 -8.19
N SER A 609 -7.04 -15.61 -8.13
CA SER A 609 -7.90 -14.93 -9.10
C SER A 609 -7.14 -13.82 -9.80
N ASP A 610 -7.38 -13.65 -11.10
CA ASP A 610 -6.99 -12.44 -11.84
C ASP A 610 -8.15 -11.42 -11.89
N GLY A 611 -9.22 -11.65 -11.14
CA GLY A 611 -10.44 -10.83 -11.13
C GLY A 611 -11.45 -11.17 -12.23
N ASN A 612 -11.05 -11.93 -13.26
CA ASN A 612 -11.94 -12.44 -14.30
C ASN A 612 -12.16 -13.95 -14.16
N LYS A 613 -11.15 -14.67 -13.68
CA LYS A 613 -11.14 -16.12 -13.56
C LYS A 613 -10.32 -16.57 -12.36
N THR A 614 -10.80 -17.63 -11.72
CA THR A 614 -10.04 -18.39 -10.73
C THR A 614 -9.16 -19.44 -11.40
N TYR A 615 -7.90 -19.50 -10.99
CA TYR A 615 -6.90 -20.45 -11.42
C TYR A 615 -6.52 -21.35 -10.25
N THR A 616 -6.28 -22.62 -10.54
CA THR A 616 -5.66 -23.55 -9.60
C THR A 616 -4.46 -24.18 -10.27
N VAL A 617 -3.30 -24.04 -9.64
CA VAL A 617 -2.05 -24.62 -10.14
C VAL A 617 -1.49 -25.60 -9.11
N SER A 618 -1.00 -26.74 -9.60
CA SER A 618 -0.22 -27.65 -8.78
C SER A 618 1.12 -27.00 -8.44
N LEU A 619 1.48 -27.00 -7.17
CA LEU A 619 2.81 -26.64 -6.72
C LEU A 619 3.73 -27.86 -6.90
N PRO A 620 5.04 -27.62 -7.04
CA PRO A 620 6.01 -28.69 -7.15
C PRO A 620 5.94 -29.67 -5.98
N PRO A 621 6.12 -30.98 -6.25
CA PRO A 621 6.00 -32.02 -5.25
C PRO A 621 7.08 -31.90 -4.18
N GLU A 622 6.82 -32.50 -3.02
CA GLU A 622 7.84 -32.72 -2.01
C GLU A 622 9.02 -33.50 -2.60
N GLY A 623 10.23 -33.18 -2.14
CA GLY A 623 11.45 -33.86 -2.55
C GLY A 623 12.37 -32.96 -3.36
N LYS A 624 13.06 -33.52 -4.35
CA LYS A 624 14.05 -32.77 -5.14
C LYS A 624 13.37 -31.65 -5.94
N VAL A 625 14.01 -30.49 -6.01
CA VAL A 625 13.58 -29.42 -6.92
C VAL A 625 13.67 -29.95 -8.35
N VAL A 626 12.55 -29.93 -9.07
CA VAL A 626 12.42 -30.40 -10.45
C VAL A 626 11.87 -29.28 -11.33
N SER A 627 12.21 -29.32 -12.62
CA SER A 627 11.65 -28.38 -13.59
C SER A 627 10.22 -28.74 -13.97
N SER A 628 9.34 -27.75 -14.05
CA SER A 628 8.07 -27.85 -14.76
C SER A 628 8.23 -27.65 -16.28
N ASN A 629 9.39 -27.17 -16.74
CA ASN A 629 9.70 -26.94 -18.15
C ASN A 629 10.62 -28.04 -18.70
N PRO A 630 10.17 -28.88 -19.64
CA PRO A 630 10.97 -29.98 -20.18
C PRO A 630 12.24 -29.52 -20.93
N ASN A 631 12.31 -28.24 -21.34
CA ASN A 631 13.41 -27.70 -22.14
C ASN A 631 14.54 -27.08 -21.30
N LEU A 632 14.35 -26.88 -19.99
CA LEU A 632 15.39 -26.39 -19.08
C LEU A 632 15.50 -27.32 -17.86
N PRO A 633 16.39 -28.33 -17.90
CA PRO A 633 16.59 -29.24 -16.79
C PRO A 633 17.22 -28.54 -15.59
N VAL A 634 16.81 -28.94 -14.38
CA VAL A 634 17.32 -28.44 -13.10
C VAL A 634 18.39 -29.39 -12.57
N TYR A 635 19.54 -28.85 -12.19
CA TYR A 635 20.70 -29.58 -11.68
C TYR A 635 21.05 -29.17 -10.26
N SER A 636 21.76 -30.05 -9.53
CA SER A 636 22.31 -29.81 -8.20
C SER A 636 23.59 -30.64 -8.05
N GLY A 637 24.74 -30.00 -7.83
CA GLY A 637 26.03 -30.68 -7.73
C GLY A 637 26.60 -31.18 -9.06
N SER A 638 26.04 -30.73 -10.18
CA SER A 638 26.50 -31.07 -11.54
C SER A 638 26.26 -29.90 -12.50
N ASN A 639 26.86 -29.96 -13.69
CA ASN A 639 26.63 -29.01 -14.79
C ASN A 639 26.88 -27.54 -14.41
N GLY A 640 27.87 -27.29 -13.55
CA GLY A 640 28.21 -25.95 -13.07
C GLY A 640 27.36 -25.43 -11.90
N ILE A 641 26.40 -26.23 -11.40
CA ILE A 641 25.58 -25.87 -10.25
C ILE A 641 26.12 -26.52 -8.96
N PRO A 642 26.43 -25.75 -7.90
CA PRO A 642 26.94 -26.30 -6.65
C PRO A 642 26.00 -27.32 -5.97
N GLU A 643 26.57 -28.28 -5.25
CA GLU A 643 25.80 -29.28 -4.49
C GLU A 643 25.00 -28.61 -3.37
N GLY A 644 23.69 -28.83 -3.31
CA GLY A 644 22.81 -28.19 -2.32
C GLY A 644 22.09 -26.94 -2.82
N GLN A 645 22.48 -26.44 -3.99
CA GLN A 645 21.73 -25.46 -4.77
C GLN A 645 21.00 -26.15 -5.93
N ALA A 646 19.99 -25.50 -6.52
CA ALA A 646 19.28 -26.03 -7.67
C ALA A 646 19.06 -24.97 -8.76
N GLY A 647 19.35 -25.33 -10.01
CA GLY A 647 19.11 -24.46 -11.15
C GLY A 647 19.70 -24.97 -12.47
N PRO A 648 19.65 -24.17 -13.55
CA PRO A 648 18.85 -22.95 -13.67
C PRO A 648 17.34 -23.25 -13.66
N ILE A 649 16.56 -22.44 -12.94
CA ILE A 649 15.09 -22.53 -12.92
C ILE A 649 14.52 -21.30 -13.63
N SER A 650 13.71 -21.51 -14.66
CA SER A 650 13.04 -20.41 -15.36
C SER A 650 12.11 -19.66 -14.41
N VAL A 651 12.19 -18.34 -14.42
CA VAL A 651 11.21 -17.51 -13.73
C VAL A 651 9.91 -17.53 -14.52
N VAL A 652 8.81 -17.83 -13.83
CA VAL A 652 7.45 -17.82 -14.38
C VAL A 652 6.64 -16.80 -13.60
N GLN A 653 5.71 -16.11 -14.27
CA GLN A 653 4.76 -15.25 -13.60
C GLN A 653 3.38 -15.92 -13.53
N PRO A 654 2.88 -16.25 -12.32
CA PRO A 654 1.48 -16.60 -12.14
C PRO A 654 0.56 -15.45 -12.61
N LEU A 655 -0.62 -15.79 -13.14
CA LEU A 655 -1.65 -14.83 -13.56
C LEU A 655 -2.37 -14.21 -12.34
N THR A 656 -1.59 -13.51 -11.52
CA THR A 656 -2.05 -12.89 -10.26
C THR A 656 -2.22 -11.37 -10.37
N ILE A 657 -2.02 -10.77 -11.54
CA ILE A 657 -2.39 -9.35 -11.73
C ILE A 657 -3.91 -9.29 -11.78
N HIS A 658 -4.53 -8.75 -10.74
CA HIS A 658 -5.97 -8.57 -10.70
C HIS A 658 -6.44 -7.57 -11.78
N SER A 659 -7.62 -7.78 -12.33
CA SER A 659 -8.19 -6.99 -13.43
C SER A 659 -8.32 -5.51 -13.06
N GLU A 660 -8.62 -5.22 -11.80
CA GLU A 660 -8.64 -3.86 -11.25
C GLU A 660 -7.26 -3.18 -11.28
N VAL A 661 -6.17 -3.89 -10.96
CA VAL A 661 -4.79 -3.37 -11.10
C VAL A 661 -4.45 -3.14 -12.56
N ALA A 662 -4.84 -4.07 -13.44
CA ALA A 662 -4.64 -3.92 -14.88
C ALA A 662 -5.40 -2.70 -15.43
N ALA A 663 -6.61 -2.43 -14.94
CA ALA A 663 -7.40 -1.25 -15.32
C ALA A 663 -6.68 0.06 -14.95
N VAL A 664 -6.15 0.17 -13.72
CA VAL A 664 -5.39 1.36 -13.30
C VAL A 664 -4.09 1.50 -14.09
N ASN A 665 -3.35 0.40 -14.34
CA ASN A 665 -2.16 0.43 -15.21
C ASN A 665 -2.50 0.96 -16.61
N ASN A 666 -3.60 0.49 -17.21
CA ASN A 666 -4.05 0.95 -18.52
C ASN A 666 -4.44 2.43 -18.50
N GLN A 667 -5.11 2.89 -17.45
CA GLN A 667 -5.43 4.31 -17.26
C GLN A 667 -4.16 5.16 -17.20
N VAL A 668 -3.19 4.82 -16.33
CA VAL A 668 -1.93 5.56 -16.20
C VAL A 668 -1.15 5.55 -17.51
N LYS A 669 -1.12 4.42 -18.21
CA LYS A 669 -0.51 4.33 -19.54
C LYS A 669 -1.20 5.25 -20.54
N GLN A 670 -2.53 5.28 -20.59
CA GLN A 670 -3.28 6.16 -21.48
C GLN A 670 -3.00 7.64 -21.19
N LEU A 671 -2.88 8.02 -19.92
CA LEU A 671 -2.51 9.39 -19.52
C LEU A 671 -1.10 9.75 -19.99
N MET A 672 -0.14 8.84 -19.83
CA MET A 672 1.24 9.03 -20.34
C MET A 672 1.31 9.06 -21.88
N ASP A 673 0.55 8.21 -22.56
CA ASP A 673 0.50 8.18 -24.03
C ASP A 673 -0.19 9.44 -24.60
N GLY A 674 -1.12 10.03 -23.85
CA GLY A 674 -1.83 11.27 -24.21
C GLY A 674 -1.07 12.56 -23.92
N SER A 675 0.13 12.49 -23.34
CA SER A 675 0.94 13.66 -22.96
C SER A 675 2.34 13.61 -23.55
N SER A 676 2.74 14.68 -24.25
CA SER A 676 4.07 14.81 -24.85
C SER A 676 5.21 14.84 -23.82
N GLU A 677 4.90 15.16 -22.55
CA GLU A 677 5.88 15.11 -21.45
C GLU A 677 6.48 13.70 -21.26
N PHE A 678 5.79 12.66 -21.74
CA PHE A 678 6.22 11.28 -21.61
C PHE A 678 6.76 10.65 -22.90
N ASP A 679 6.92 11.38 -24.01
CA ASP A 679 7.34 10.80 -25.31
C ASP A 679 8.65 10.00 -25.21
N ASN A 680 9.59 10.46 -24.38
CA ASN A 680 10.86 9.80 -24.12
C ASN A 680 11.00 9.36 -22.65
N SER A 681 9.89 9.18 -21.94
CA SER A 681 9.93 8.91 -20.50
C SER A 681 10.16 7.44 -20.20
N VAL A 682 11.12 7.17 -19.29
CA VAL A 682 11.37 5.81 -18.79
C VAL A 682 10.18 5.24 -18.02
N TRP A 683 9.33 6.10 -17.45
CA TRP A 683 8.21 5.67 -16.64
C TRP A 683 7.11 4.94 -17.42
N LYS A 684 7.08 5.10 -18.75
CA LYS A 684 6.18 4.33 -19.64
C LYS A 684 6.44 2.81 -19.59
N HIS A 685 7.62 2.41 -19.12
CA HIS A 685 8.05 1.01 -19.09
C HIS A 685 7.90 0.36 -17.71
N TYR A 686 7.29 1.05 -16.74
CA TYR A 686 7.00 0.51 -15.41
C TYR A 686 5.50 0.33 -15.22
N ARG A 687 5.11 -0.71 -14.48
CA ARG A 687 3.70 -0.98 -14.15
C ARG A 687 3.55 -1.52 -12.73
N LEU A 688 2.39 -1.27 -12.14
CA LEU A 688 2.00 -1.88 -10.87
C LEU A 688 1.73 -3.38 -11.09
N LYS A 689 2.42 -4.22 -10.35
CA LYS A 689 2.20 -5.67 -10.35
C LYS A 689 0.96 -6.04 -9.53
N GLY A 690 0.77 -5.35 -8.41
CA GLY A 690 -0.38 -5.49 -7.53
C GLY A 690 -0.16 -4.74 -6.21
N VAL A 691 -1.20 -4.73 -5.39
CA VAL A 691 -1.25 -4.07 -4.08
C VAL A 691 -1.91 -4.99 -3.06
N GLN A 692 -1.49 -4.94 -1.79
CA GLN A 692 -2.15 -5.63 -0.68
C GLN A 692 -2.36 -4.60 0.43
N ALA A 693 -3.61 -4.28 0.73
CA ALA A 693 -4.00 -3.32 1.76
C ALA A 693 -4.78 -4.00 2.89
N ILE A 694 -5.61 -4.99 2.55
CA ILE A 694 -6.47 -5.73 3.47
C ILE A 694 -5.98 -7.18 3.62
N PRO A 695 -5.55 -7.60 4.83
CA PRO A 695 -5.23 -8.99 5.10
C PRO A 695 -6.42 -9.94 4.87
N SER A 696 -6.15 -11.13 4.34
CA SER A 696 -7.19 -12.16 4.15
C SER A 696 -6.62 -13.58 4.28
N SER A 697 -7.47 -14.56 4.60
CA SER A 697 -7.16 -16.00 4.46
C SER A 697 -7.70 -16.60 3.16
N THR A 698 -8.48 -15.84 2.39
CA THR A 698 -9.11 -16.29 1.14
C THR A 698 -8.16 -16.07 -0.03
N GLN A 699 -7.67 -17.16 -0.61
CA GLN A 699 -6.61 -17.10 -1.62
C GLN A 699 -7.01 -16.40 -2.94
N THR A 700 -8.31 -16.29 -3.20
CA THR A 700 -8.85 -15.62 -4.39
C THR A 700 -9.08 -14.13 -4.19
N ASP A 701 -8.88 -13.62 -2.97
CA ASP A 701 -9.00 -12.19 -2.72
C ASP A 701 -7.90 -11.43 -3.48
N PRO A 702 -8.21 -10.24 -4.01
CA PRO A 702 -7.27 -9.48 -4.82
C PRO A 702 -6.00 -9.09 -4.05
N ASP A 703 -6.11 -9.00 -2.72
CA ASP A 703 -5.02 -8.64 -1.82
C ASP A 703 -4.19 -9.87 -1.39
N TYR A 704 -4.56 -11.11 -1.75
CA TYR A 704 -3.94 -12.30 -1.14
C TYR A 704 -2.55 -12.64 -1.70
N TYR A 705 -2.41 -12.67 -3.02
CA TYR A 705 -1.13 -12.97 -3.67
C TYR A 705 -0.59 -11.72 -4.35
N LEU A 706 0.45 -11.13 -3.77
CA LEU A 706 1.35 -10.21 -4.46
C LEU A 706 2.72 -10.86 -4.51
N ALA A 707 3.18 -11.20 -5.72
CA ALA A 707 4.56 -11.59 -5.94
C ALA A 707 5.05 -10.97 -7.24
N ASN A 708 6.10 -10.16 -7.13
CA ASN A 708 6.84 -9.68 -8.28
C ASN A 708 8.00 -10.66 -8.54
N ILE A 709 8.11 -11.13 -9.77
CA ILE A 709 9.19 -11.98 -10.29
C ILE A 709 10.62 -11.41 -10.20
N MET A 710 10.81 -10.19 -9.71
CA MET A 710 12.13 -9.61 -9.45
C MET A 710 12.44 -9.56 -7.97
N VAL A 711 11.45 -9.24 -7.14
CA VAL A 711 11.62 -9.02 -5.69
C VAL A 711 11.25 -10.26 -4.88
N GLU A 712 10.44 -11.17 -5.45
CA GLU A 712 9.95 -12.43 -4.86
C GLU A 712 9.75 -13.54 -5.91
N SER A 713 10.85 -14.05 -6.44
CA SER A 713 10.90 -14.93 -7.61
C SER A 713 11.45 -16.29 -7.25
N SER A 714 10.60 -17.31 -7.09
CA SER A 714 11.14 -18.61 -6.74
C SER A 714 10.22 -19.82 -6.92
N GLN A 715 9.21 -19.84 -7.80
CA GLN A 715 8.39 -21.07 -7.95
C GLN A 715 9.26 -22.30 -8.26
N PRO A 716 9.23 -23.38 -7.45
CA PRO A 716 8.47 -23.56 -6.18
C PRO A 716 8.99 -22.79 -4.96
N GLY A 717 8.20 -21.82 -4.48
CA GLY A 717 8.55 -20.98 -3.34
C GLY A 717 7.68 -19.73 -3.24
N ILE A 718 8.26 -18.52 -3.19
CA ILE A 718 7.59 -17.31 -2.71
C ILE A 718 6.54 -16.72 -3.66
N GLN A 719 6.62 -17.00 -4.96
CA GLN A 719 5.65 -16.46 -5.91
C GLN A 719 4.18 -16.85 -5.66
N LEU A 720 3.94 -17.96 -4.95
CA LEU A 720 2.62 -18.36 -4.42
C LEU A 720 2.76 -18.80 -2.96
N PHE A 721 3.59 -18.07 -2.22
CA PHE A 721 3.77 -18.30 -0.81
C PHE A 721 2.54 -17.88 -0.02
N ARG A 722 2.30 -18.66 1.03
CA ARG A 722 1.39 -18.37 2.12
C ARG A 722 1.91 -19.05 3.37
N GLY A 723 1.50 -18.53 4.52
CA GLY A 723 1.86 -19.09 5.81
C GLY A 723 3.32 -18.84 6.18
N SER A 724 4.10 -19.88 6.39
CA SER A 724 5.48 -19.73 6.88
C SER A 724 6.49 -20.58 6.12
N ASN A 725 7.72 -20.06 6.02
CA ASN A 725 8.87 -20.79 5.49
C ASN A 725 9.94 -20.91 6.59
N VAL A 726 10.62 -22.05 6.65
CA VAL A 726 11.84 -22.17 7.47
C VAL A 726 12.98 -21.46 6.76
N PHE A 727 13.36 -20.32 7.31
CA PHE A 727 14.51 -19.54 6.90
C PHE A 727 15.40 -19.24 8.11
N PRO A 728 16.73 -19.02 7.89
CA PRO A 728 17.45 -19.33 6.65
C PRO A 728 17.36 -20.84 6.32
N ILE A 729 17.59 -21.20 5.06
CA ILE A 729 17.54 -22.60 4.61
C ILE A 729 18.48 -23.46 5.49
N PRO A 730 17.98 -24.53 6.14
CA PRO A 730 18.79 -25.36 7.01
C PRO A 730 19.94 -26.07 6.28
N ASN A 731 20.86 -26.65 7.06
CA ASN A 731 22.03 -27.34 6.50
C ASN A 731 21.69 -28.56 5.63
N ASN A 732 20.48 -29.10 5.73
CA ASN A 732 19.97 -30.18 4.88
C ASN A 732 19.57 -29.75 3.44
N ASN A 733 19.65 -28.45 3.12
CA ASN A 733 19.28 -27.87 1.81
C ASN A 733 17.80 -28.01 1.45
N THR A 734 16.92 -28.12 2.45
CA THR A 734 15.47 -28.22 2.24
C THR A 734 14.80 -26.88 2.53
N LEU A 735 14.00 -26.37 1.59
CA LEU A 735 13.03 -25.31 1.86
C LEU A 735 11.75 -25.94 2.42
N THR A 736 11.47 -25.70 3.68
CA THR A 736 10.23 -26.17 4.33
C THR A 736 9.17 -25.06 4.30
N ASN A 737 8.02 -25.32 3.69
CA ASN A 737 6.91 -24.38 3.52
C ASN A 737 5.65 -24.86 4.26
N ALA A 738 5.43 -24.33 5.47
CA ALA A 738 4.23 -24.55 6.26
C ALA A 738 3.09 -23.64 5.78
N ARG A 739 2.42 -24.06 4.70
CA ARG A 739 1.42 -23.24 3.99
C ARG A 739 0.19 -22.87 4.82
N ASN A 740 -0.17 -23.68 5.81
CA ASN A 740 -1.36 -23.49 6.64
C ASN A 740 -1.08 -22.75 7.95
N GLN A 741 0.16 -22.34 8.18
CA GLN A 741 0.52 -21.62 9.39
C GLN A 741 -0.01 -20.18 9.34
N PRO A 742 -0.79 -19.73 10.33
CA PRO A 742 -1.08 -18.32 10.46
C PRO A 742 0.22 -17.51 10.63
N ASN A 743 0.31 -16.41 9.90
CA ASN A 743 1.56 -15.66 9.73
C ASN A 743 1.35 -14.16 9.78
N ILE A 744 0.15 -13.66 10.02
CA ILE A 744 -0.09 -12.25 10.29
C ILE A 744 -1.06 -12.14 11.46
N ASN A 745 -0.79 -11.23 12.40
CA ASN A 745 -1.73 -10.83 13.42
C ASN A 745 -2.40 -9.54 12.96
N VAL A 746 -3.69 -9.56 12.68
CA VAL A 746 -4.38 -8.30 12.39
C VAL A 746 -4.59 -7.57 13.72
N PRO A 747 -4.18 -6.29 13.87
CA PRO A 747 -4.45 -5.49 15.06
C PRO A 747 -5.95 -5.30 15.28
N ASP A 748 -6.50 -6.34 15.93
CA ASP A 748 -7.87 -6.69 16.30
C ASP A 748 -8.89 -6.73 15.17
N TYR A 749 -9.83 -7.68 15.13
CA TYR A 749 -11.10 -7.60 14.39
C TYR A 749 -12.30 -7.91 15.31
N ALA A 750 -12.14 -8.45 16.54
CA ALA A 750 -13.24 -8.79 17.46
C ALA A 750 -12.83 -9.14 18.94
N HIS A 751 -11.70 -8.67 19.47
CA HIS A 751 -11.09 -8.93 20.79
C HIS A 751 -10.21 -10.19 20.93
N SER A 752 -9.54 -10.60 19.86
CA SER A 752 -8.27 -11.32 19.93
C SER A 752 -7.50 -11.05 18.63
N THR A 753 -6.17 -11.00 18.67
CA THR A 753 -5.36 -10.85 17.46
C THR A 753 -5.70 -11.99 16.50
N GLN A 754 -6.59 -11.74 15.53
CA GLN A 754 -6.96 -12.75 14.56
C GLN A 754 -5.70 -13.07 13.77
N SER A 755 -5.22 -14.31 13.91
CA SER A 755 -4.11 -14.78 13.12
C SER A 755 -4.65 -15.30 11.79
N LEU A 756 -4.29 -14.65 10.69
CA LEU A 756 -4.68 -15.07 9.34
C LEU A 756 -3.53 -15.82 8.68
N THR A 757 -3.87 -16.69 7.72
CA THR A 757 -2.87 -17.28 6.83
C THR A 757 -2.83 -16.51 5.52
N MET A 758 -1.91 -15.57 5.44
CA MET A 758 -1.78 -14.60 4.35
C MET A 758 -0.67 -14.98 3.37
N GLY A 759 -0.88 -14.65 2.09
CA GLY A 759 0.08 -14.85 1.01
C GLY A 759 0.84 -13.59 0.59
N GLY A 760 1.78 -13.78 -0.35
CA GLY A 760 2.55 -12.70 -0.97
C GLY A 760 3.42 -11.88 0.00
N CYS A 761 3.73 -10.64 -0.40
CA CYS A 761 4.55 -9.70 0.38
C CYS A 761 4.02 -9.49 1.81
N MET A 762 2.72 -9.17 1.95
CA MET A 762 2.07 -8.94 3.24
C MET A 762 2.14 -10.18 4.13
N GLY A 763 1.99 -11.38 3.57
CA GLY A 763 2.19 -12.63 4.31
C GLY A 763 3.63 -12.82 4.77
N CYS A 764 4.61 -12.55 3.91
CA CYS A 764 6.02 -12.71 4.25
C CYS A 764 6.41 -11.72 5.37
N HIS A 765 6.05 -10.45 5.21
CA HIS A 765 6.23 -9.41 6.22
C HIS A 765 5.39 -9.63 7.48
N GLY A 766 4.26 -10.33 7.37
CA GLY A 766 3.49 -10.81 8.51
C GLY A 766 4.33 -11.66 9.46
N ILE A 767 5.29 -12.46 8.96
CA ILE A 767 6.20 -13.24 9.83
C ILE A 767 7.07 -12.30 10.67
N ALA A 768 7.57 -11.21 10.08
CA ALA A 768 8.32 -10.20 10.83
C ALA A 768 7.45 -9.60 11.93
N GLN A 769 6.17 -9.37 11.66
CA GLN A 769 5.24 -8.86 12.65
C GLN A 769 4.90 -9.88 13.76
N SER A 770 4.45 -11.07 13.38
CA SER A 770 3.89 -12.07 14.29
C SER A 770 4.95 -12.88 15.04
N SER A 771 5.93 -13.42 14.33
CA SER A 771 6.99 -14.26 14.90
C SER A 771 8.17 -13.46 15.44
N LEU A 772 8.56 -12.38 14.75
CA LEU A 772 9.75 -11.60 15.13
C LEU A 772 9.42 -10.35 15.96
N LYS A 773 8.14 -9.98 16.04
CA LYS A 773 7.64 -8.79 16.75
C LYS A 773 8.24 -7.47 16.24
N GLN A 774 8.48 -7.38 14.93
CA GLN A 774 9.15 -6.27 14.27
C GLN A 774 8.21 -5.38 13.43
N GLY A 775 6.89 -5.44 13.66
CA GLY A 775 5.95 -4.48 13.07
C GLY A 775 5.95 -4.46 11.54
N PHE A 776 6.02 -5.63 10.91
CA PHE A 776 6.13 -5.86 9.46
C PHE A 776 7.47 -5.47 8.82
N SER A 777 8.51 -5.13 9.58
CA SER A 777 9.80 -4.74 9.03
C SER A 777 10.90 -5.77 9.32
N PHE A 778 11.59 -6.24 8.27
CA PHE A 778 12.82 -7.04 8.40
C PHE A 778 14.07 -6.16 8.61
N LEU A 779 13.94 -4.83 8.65
CA LEU A 779 15.10 -3.96 8.84
C LEU A 779 15.61 -4.01 10.29
N PHE A 780 14.74 -4.29 11.27
CA PHE A 780 15.07 -4.35 12.70
C PHE A 780 15.86 -5.60 13.11
N ASP A 781 16.13 -6.49 12.16
CA ASP A 781 16.99 -7.67 12.30
C ASP A 781 18.38 -7.33 12.84
N ALA A 782 18.90 -6.18 12.41
CA ALA A 782 20.21 -5.68 12.80
C ALA A 782 20.36 -5.38 14.30
N ILE A 783 19.26 -5.24 15.04
CA ILE A 783 19.27 -4.94 16.49
C ILE A 783 18.52 -5.97 17.33
N ASN A 784 17.94 -7.01 16.72
CA ASN A 784 17.18 -8.01 17.45
C ASN A 784 18.12 -8.82 18.37
N PRO A 785 17.90 -8.85 19.70
CA PRO A 785 18.84 -9.41 20.67
C PRO A 785 19.04 -10.92 20.49
N THR A 786 18.07 -11.63 19.92
CA THR A 786 18.15 -13.06 19.62
C THR A 786 19.22 -13.35 18.56
N PHE A 787 19.39 -12.44 17.59
CA PHE A 787 20.22 -12.67 16.40
C PHE A 787 21.53 -11.89 16.46
N SER A 788 21.46 -10.62 16.87
CA SER A 788 22.60 -9.70 16.95
C SER A 788 23.64 -10.09 18.00
N LYS A 789 23.27 -10.91 19.00
CA LYS A 789 24.11 -11.26 20.17
C LYS A 789 24.73 -10.01 20.83
N GLY A 790 23.99 -8.89 20.82
CA GLY A 790 24.42 -7.61 21.37
C GLY A 790 25.34 -6.78 20.48
N VAL A 791 25.49 -7.12 19.19
CA VAL A 791 26.21 -6.33 18.19
C VAL A 791 25.22 -5.69 17.24
N THR A 792 25.09 -4.36 17.26
CA THR A 792 24.20 -3.67 16.33
C THR A 792 24.81 -3.57 14.93
N GLY A 793 24.01 -3.87 13.91
CA GLY A 793 24.32 -3.62 12.50
C GLY A 793 24.36 -4.90 11.66
N PHE A 794 24.39 -4.73 10.34
CA PHE A 794 24.47 -5.86 9.40
C PHE A 794 25.89 -6.42 9.28
N ALA A 795 26.00 -7.72 9.01
CA ALA A 795 27.27 -8.43 9.00
C ALA A 795 28.28 -7.90 7.97
N GLY A 796 27.80 -7.66 6.74
CA GLY A 796 28.62 -7.31 5.59
C GLY A 796 27.76 -7.18 4.32
N PRO A 797 28.30 -6.55 3.27
CA PRO A 797 27.71 -6.61 1.94
C PRO A 797 27.87 -8.00 1.32
N GLU A 798 26.98 -8.34 0.40
CA GLU A 798 27.16 -9.50 -0.48
C GLU A 798 27.93 -9.13 -1.73
N THR A 799 28.92 -9.95 -2.09
CA THR A 799 29.64 -9.78 -3.35
C THR A 799 28.85 -10.35 -4.54
N VAL A 800 28.96 -9.70 -5.70
CA VAL A 800 28.38 -10.15 -6.96
C VAL A 800 28.93 -11.53 -7.31
N GLY A 801 28.04 -12.44 -7.72
CA GLY A 801 28.32 -13.81 -8.10
C GLY A 801 27.44 -14.82 -7.36
N LEU A 802 27.62 -16.09 -7.74
CA LEU A 802 27.01 -17.26 -7.10
C LEU A 802 28.07 -17.99 -6.28
N PRO A 803 28.18 -17.74 -4.96
CA PRO A 803 29.15 -18.45 -4.13
C PRO A 803 28.64 -19.84 -3.76
N ASP A 804 29.51 -20.61 -3.09
CA ASP A 804 29.15 -21.94 -2.61
C ASP A 804 27.95 -21.90 -1.63
N PRO A 805 27.23 -23.03 -1.45
CA PRO A 805 26.04 -23.07 -0.62
C PRO A 805 26.26 -22.65 0.83
N ARG A 806 27.44 -22.90 1.43
CA ARG A 806 27.71 -22.48 2.82
C ARG A 806 27.79 -20.97 2.90
N THR A 807 28.49 -20.34 1.96
CA THR A 807 28.56 -18.88 1.86
C THR A 807 27.17 -18.29 1.58
N SER A 808 26.40 -18.87 0.65
CA SER A 808 25.02 -18.42 0.36
C SER A 808 24.10 -18.52 1.58
N LYS A 809 24.21 -19.58 2.40
CA LYS A 809 23.49 -19.67 3.68
C LYS A 809 23.99 -18.66 4.71
N ALA A 810 25.29 -18.38 4.74
CA ALA A 810 25.85 -17.36 5.61
C ALA A 810 25.37 -15.94 5.23
N ARG A 811 25.13 -15.68 3.93
CA ARG A 811 24.44 -14.47 3.46
C ARG A 811 23.03 -14.41 4.04
N ALA A 812 22.28 -15.51 3.99
CA ALA A 812 20.93 -15.58 4.51
C ALA A 812 20.83 -15.34 6.03
N LEU A 813 21.88 -15.64 6.81
CA LEU A 813 21.92 -15.39 8.26
C LEU A 813 21.82 -13.89 8.65
N LYS A 814 21.99 -12.97 7.70
CA LYS A 814 21.80 -11.53 7.95
C LYS A 814 20.32 -11.12 7.95
N TYR A 815 19.42 -11.98 7.47
CA TYR A 815 17.98 -11.84 7.59
C TYR A 815 17.55 -12.68 8.80
N SER A 816 16.84 -12.08 9.75
CA SER A 816 16.42 -12.70 11.01
C SER A 816 15.18 -13.57 10.84
N PHE A 817 15.14 -14.36 9.78
CA PHE A 817 14.29 -15.52 9.83
C PHE A 817 14.91 -16.50 10.84
N GLY A 818 14.43 -16.49 12.07
CA GLY A 818 15.01 -17.29 13.14
C GLY A 818 14.57 -18.75 13.14
N PRO A 819 15.23 -19.61 13.93
CA PRO A 819 14.80 -20.98 14.24
C PRO A 819 13.46 -21.07 14.98
N GLN A 820 12.77 -19.95 15.26
CA GLN A 820 11.41 -19.96 15.82
C GLN A 820 10.35 -20.43 14.80
N ASN A 821 10.64 -20.42 13.49
CA ASN A 821 9.78 -21.12 12.53
C ASN A 821 9.90 -22.65 12.62
N ALA A 822 10.98 -23.21 13.18
CA ALA A 822 11.13 -24.67 13.30
C ALA A 822 10.15 -25.28 14.31
N ALA A 823 9.95 -24.66 15.48
CA ALA A 823 8.97 -25.10 16.47
C ALA A 823 7.52 -24.93 16.00
N ALA A 824 7.28 -23.87 15.21
CA ALA A 824 6.01 -23.58 14.57
C ALA A 824 5.66 -24.61 13.47
N VAL A 825 6.67 -25.01 12.70
CA VAL A 825 6.61 -26.10 11.70
C VAL A 825 6.47 -27.48 12.35
N GLU A 826 7.15 -27.75 13.46
CA GLU A 826 6.96 -28.97 14.27
C GLU A 826 5.53 -29.07 14.82
N ALA A 827 4.87 -27.94 15.10
CA ALA A 827 3.46 -27.91 15.49
C ALA A 827 2.51 -28.11 14.30
N ALA A 828 2.85 -27.61 13.10
CA ALA A 828 2.09 -27.83 11.87
C ALA A 828 2.21 -29.26 11.30
N GLY A 829 3.28 -29.98 11.67
CA GLY A 829 3.49 -31.40 11.34
C GLY A 829 2.93 -32.39 12.37
N LYS A 830 2.29 -31.91 13.45
CA LYS A 830 1.48 -32.70 14.39
C LYS A 830 0.01 -32.63 13.99
#